data_AF-A0A536R7S4-F1
#
_entry.id   AF-A0A536R7S4-F1
#
_cell.length_a   1.000
_cell.length_b   1.000
_cell.length_c   1.000
_cell.angle_alpha   90.00
_cell.angle_beta   90.00
_cell.angle_gamma   90.00
#
_symmetry.space_group_name_H-M   'P 1'
#
loop_
_entity.id
_entity.type
_entity.pdbx_description
1 polymer ?
#
loop_
_entity_poly.entity_id
_entity_poly.type
_entity_poly.pdbx_seq_one_letter_code
_entity_poly.pdbx_strand_id
1 'polypeptide(L)'
;MEREAVSPLLAKILHVRRTELRRTLQVAGFAMVIGWAMYTAFSAAQSIFLNKTGPHAYPVFFIVLALAVWPMDALQGALTRRFGVGRAFRINLVANAGAAIGIFVAYTVREDSTVAFTAYVVYSVAFELVMLHFWTFVTQHFNVLEGKRIFPVIAAGSSVGYMLSGVTTTVVAFIATEPLMFVWAIGSLAAAYMSIGLERTLYRPAFVEDEDQFLVQHEVERKRHGVIAMFGRALEHVTGSRLVLALLLLAFVLQVASRVGDYLVAVIFVAATHNNLQELTILIGNAWLASYAVQLVVSLFVAPWVLDRLGVKNAILALPVFTLIGFIGVAINPILATSLLLFIVRNGLQTGLDDPAQNVLGGALPAQVVPKLQFLLNNAVLPGGAVLSGVVLLALQPEIVGNVEVLAGVGIVVAIAFIGAAWWLRSQYLDAIYTRLRTHALSLADYQQAVGRPAPEEIAELQAHVRGGEKRMREFAAAALARMSPDTFAGMVPELLGSSDPVIRRLALQLGPPERITREQLAAARNDENGWVRAAAAVAGMTVPEPGDGLDGLLAGLRDAPDPQDRAAAVWAAAFLADEGAIARGMRDADRQVRLEAIRSFARMKGEVREIAEALVACLRDDDVEVRREALCQAVRWTPPADWTRRFSEALADGLASGDRDVRLLASEAMSTQAPEALDLVLPMLLARDETSLAAVEALVRSGRPELFQRAREHLEMQLGQGAHLARLSARVAGAMRHLDGNEAAGYALLRIGLDDFVQSAAESGLAAMRALHGKRGFATVERGLSSVHAQTRVEALETLLNFGPSWLAGPLARLLEPGSFDPVLARPLAQAEIEALAKHPDRWVRETAEAASHGLDEHMKELIALKQVPLFTALTLEQLASVDRLMVSRHYAKGETLFRRGDVGGELYVVVEGEIRVHLDHAGQEVTLVRHRAGTALGEMSVFDDQPRSASAQAMADTTVRVLRRDRLQAIVHEHPEVMLEFIKNLSQRLRAMDEKLESSTLASPSGGPIPASGRTSPSMEKSSTP
;
A
#
# COMPACT_ATOMS: atom_id res chain seq x y z
N MET A 1 33.54 12.85 -17.32
CA MET A 1 32.93 14.19 -17.47
C MET A 1 32.33 14.44 -18.88
N GLU A 2 31.79 13.43 -19.59
CA GLU A 2 31.21 13.68 -20.94
C GLU A 2 30.04 12.74 -21.34
N ARG A 3 29.17 12.36 -20.40
CA ARG A 3 27.98 11.51 -20.69
C ARG A 3 26.68 11.94 -19.97
N GLU A 4 26.48 13.23 -19.73
CA GLU A 4 25.26 13.77 -19.08
C GLU A 4 24.53 14.81 -19.94
N ALA A 5 24.26 14.47 -21.21
CA ALA A 5 23.45 15.30 -22.11
C ALA A 5 22.24 14.54 -22.69
N VAL A 6 21.64 13.60 -21.94
CA VAL A 6 20.33 13.06 -22.33
C VAL A 6 19.23 13.98 -21.78
N SER A 7 18.47 14.52 -22.72
CA SER A 7 17.86 15.84 -22.68
C SER A 7 16.73 16.04 -21.65
N PRO A 8 16.68 17.21 -20.99
CA PRO A 8 15.52 17.63 -20.18
C PRO A 8 14.21 17.70 -20.99
N LEU A 9 14.31 17.78 -22.32
CA LEU A 9 13.19 17.73 -23.25
C LEU A 9 12.56 16.32 -23.31
N LEU A 10 13.36 15.25 -23.36
CA LEU A 10 12.83 13.87 -23.42
C LEU A 10 12.04 13.51 -22.16
N ALA A 11 12.55 13.90 -20.99
CA ALA A 11 11.84 13.73 -19.70
C ALA A 11 10.50 14.48 -19.68
N LYS A 12 10.47 15.69 -20.25
CA LYS A 12 9.28 16.53 -20.31
C LYS A 12 8.22 15.99 -21.29
N ILE A 13 8.65 15.44 -22.44
CA ILE A 13 7.78 14.82 -23.44
C ILE A 13 7.18 13.51 -22.92
N LEU A 14 7.97 12.71 -22.21
CA LEU A 14 7.53 11.40 -21.70
C LEU A 14 6.81 11.49 -20.34
N HIS A 15 6.68 12.69 -19.75
CA HIS A 15 6.11 12.89 -18.40
C HIS A 15 6.79 12.06 -17.29
N VAL A 16 8.08 11.74 -17.43
CA VAL A 16 8.87 10.94 -16.47
C VAL A 16 9.88 11.85 -15.74
N ARG A 17 10.17 11.58 -14.46
CA ARG A 17 11.18 12.37 -13.71
C ARG A 17 12.57 12.17 -14.30
N ARG A 18 13.43 13.20 -14.20
CA ARG A 18 14.81 13.14 -14.71
C ARG A 18 15.62 11.99 -14.09
N THR A 19 15.41 11.72 -12.80
CA THR A 19 16.06 10.62 -12.05
C THR A 19 15.57 9.23 -12.48
N GLU A 20 14.37 9.14 -13.06
CA GLU A 20 13.69 7.90 -13.46
C GLU A 20 13.86 7.60 -14.97
N LEU A 21 14.23 8.59 -15.78
CA LEU A 21 14.30 8.51 -17.25
C LEU A 21 15.21 7.38 -17.74
N ARG A 22 16.42 7.25 -17.17
CA ARG A 22 17.38 6.23 -17.60
C ARG A 22 16.85 4.81 -17.35
N ARG A 23 16.23 4.57 -16.19
CA ARG A 23 15.66 3.27 -15.80
C ARG A 23 14.46 2.94 -16.68
N THR A 24 13.60 3.93 -16.91
CA THR A 24 12.42 3.81 -17.76
C THR A 24 12.79 3.45 -19.19
N LEU A 25 13.79 4.12 -19.78
CA LEU A 25 14.26 3.81 -21.14
C LEU A 25 14.91 2.42 -21.24
N GLN A 26 15.63 1.97 -20.20
CA GLN A 26 16.18 0.62 -20.16
C GLN A 26 15.09 -0.45 -20.18
N VAL A 27 14.02 -0.27 -19.40
CA VAL A 27 12.90 -1.22 -19.35
C VAL A 27 12.02 -1.12 -20.59
N ALA A 28 11.80 0.08 -21.13
CA ALA A 28 11.10 0.24 -22.41
C ALA A 28 11.87 -0.43 -23.56
N GLY A 29 13.21 -0.30 -23.61
CA GLY A 29 14.05 -1.01 -24.57
C GLY A 29 14.02 -2.53 -24.37
N PHE A 30 13.95 -3.00 -23.14
CA PHE A 30 13.76 -4.41 -22.82
C PHE A 30 12.40 -4.95 -23.30
N ALA A 31 11.33 -4.19 -23.06
CA ALA A 31 9.99 -4.51 -23.53
C ALA A 31 9.91 -4.53 -25.06
N MET A 32 10.61 -3.61 -25.73
CA MET A 32 10.74 -3.57 -27.18
C MET A 32 11.35 -4.85 -27.75
N VAL A 33 12.42 -5.37 -27.13
CA VAL A 33 13.09 -6.61 -27.55
C VAL A 33 12.18 -7.82 -27.37
N ILE A 34 11.50 -7.93 -26.22
CA ILE A 34 10.53 -9.01 -25.98
C ILE A 34 9.40 -8.95 -27.00
N GLY A 35 8.82 -7.77 -27.20
CA GLY A 35 7.72 -7.58 -28.15
C GLY A 35 8.12 -7.92 -29.58
N TRP A 36 9.31 -7.49 -30.02
CA TRP A 36 9.86 -7.83 -31.32
C TRP A 36 10.05 -9.35 -31.50
N ALA A 37 10.64 -10.02 -30.51
CA ALA A 37 10.93 -11.45 -30.58
C ALA A 37 9.64 -12.30 -30.61
N MET A 38 8.73 -12.03 -29.67
CA MET A 38 7.52 -12.82 -29.50
C MET A 38 6.55 -12.67 -30.68
N TYR A 39 6.27 -11.45 -31.14
CA TYR A 39 5.31 -11.25 -32.22
C TYR A 39 5.82 -11.69 -33.59
N THR A 40 7.14 -11.76 -33.76
CA THR A 40 7.74 -12.30 -35.00
C THR A 40 7.54 -13.81 -35.03
N ALA A 41 7.71 -14.47 -33.88
CA ALA A 41 7.41 -15.87 -33.69
C ALA A 41 5.89 -16.15 -33.86
N PHE A 42 5.02 -15.28 -33.34
CA PHE A 42 3.57 -15.36 -33.51
C PHE A 42 3.19 -15.49 -34.99
N SER A 43 3.67 -14.53 -35.80
CA SER A 43 3.32 -14.46 -37.22
C SER A 43 3.80 -15.70 -37.98
N ALA A 44 5.01 -16.19 -37.67
CA ALA A 44 5.56 -17.41 -38.27
C ALA A 44 4.78 -18.67 -37.84
N ALA A 45 4.60 -18.86 -36.53
CA ALA A 45 3.93 -20.04 -35.98
C ALA A 45 2.46 -20.12 -36.42
N GLN A 46 1.75 -18.99 -36.44
CA GLN A 46 0.37 -18.92 -36.89
C GLN A 46 0.26 -19.23 -38.39
N SER A 47 1.17 -18.71 -39.21
CA SER A 47 1.17 -18.97 -40.67
C SER A 47 1.46 -20.43 -40.99
N ILE A 48 2.45 -21.04 -40.31
CA ILE A 48 2.76 -22.47 -40.45
C ILE A 48 1.58 -23.34 -40.02
N PHE A 49 0.97 -23.03 -38.88
CA PHE A 49 -0.23 -23.71 -38.39
C PHE A 49 -1.38 -23.63 -39.40
N LEU A 50 -1.66 -22.43 -39.90
CA LEU A 50 -2.76 -22.18 -40.81
C LEU A 50 -2.57 -22.84 -42.18
N ASN A 51 -1.34 -22.85 -42.67
CA ASN A 51 -1.02 -23.42 -43.96
C ASN A 51 -1.07 -24.96 -43.94
N LYS A 52 -0.46 -25.58 -42.91
CA LYS A 52 -0.28 -27.05 -42.85
C LYS A 52 -1.44 -27.78 -42.19
N THR A 53 -2.02 -27.19 -41.13
CA THR A 53 -3.14 -27.80 -40.39
C THR A 53 -4.47 -27.33 -40.93
N GLY A 54 -4.54 -26.10 -41.45
CA GLY A 54 -5.75 -25.49 -41.96
C GLY A 54 -6.55 -24.71 -40.90
N PRO A 55 -7.36 -23.71 -41.30
CA PRO A 55 -8.17 -22.91 -40.37
C PRO A 55 -9.13 -23.74 -39.51
N HIS A 56 -9.61 -24.87 -40.04
CA HIS A 56 -10.56 -25.76 -39.39
C HIS A 56 -10.05 -26.35 -38.05
N ALA A 57 -8.74 -26.26 -37.77
CA ALA A 57 -8.15 -26.69 -36.50
C ALA A 57 -8.21 -25.62 -35.39
N TYR A 58 -8.60 -24.37 -35.67
CA TYR A 58 -8.72 -23.31 -34.66
C TYR A 58 -9.62 -23.64 -33.46
N PRO A 59 -10.83 -24.21 -33.66
CA PRO A 59 -11.70 -24.56 -32.53
C PRO A 59 -11.05 -25.53 -31.54
N VAL A 60 -10.33 -26.54 -32.06
CA VAL A 60 -9.56 -27.48 -31.23
C VAL A 60 -8.38 -26.79 -30.56
N PHE A 61 -7.67 -25.93 -31.29
CA PHE A 61 -6.56 -25.13 -30.74
C PHE A 61 -6.99 -24.29 -29.54
N PHE A 62 -8.16 -23.61 -29.60
CA PHE A 62 -8.65 -22.81 -28.48
C PHE A 62 -8.92 -23.65 -27.23
N ILE A 63 -9.48 -24.85 -27.38
CA ILE A 63 -9.73 -25.78 -26.26
C ILE A 63 -8.40 -26.26 -25.66
N VAL A 64 -7.47 -26.70 -26.51
CA VAL A 64 -6.15 -27.20 -26.07
C VAL A 64 -5.35 -26.10 -25.38
N LEU A 65 -5.34 -24.89 -25.93
CA LEU A 65 -4.64 -23.75 -25.35
C LEU A 65 -5.19 -23.43 -23.95
N ALA A 66 -6.53 -23.36 -23.79
CA ALA A 66 -7.15 -23.09 -22.51
C ALA A 66 -6.77 -24.12 -21.43
N LEU A 67 -6.69 -25.41 -21.81
CA LEU A 67 -6.27 -26.49 -20.91
C LEU A 67 -4.76 -26.48 -20.63
N ALA A 68 -3.95 -26.00 -21.57
CA ALA A 68 -2.48 -25.97 -21.44
C ALA A 68 -1.97 -24.80 -20.59
N VAL A 69 -2.66 -23.65 -20.58
CA VAL A 69 -2.25 -22.46 -19.81
C VAL A 69 -2.48 -22.65 -18.30
N TRP A 70 -3.57 -23.31 -17.89
CA TRP A 70 -3.92 -23.52 -16.47
C TRP A 70 -2.80 -24.15 -15.60
N PRO A 71 -2.17 -25.28 -16.00
CA PRO A 71 -1.06 -25.85 -15.25
C PRO A 71 0.20 -24.97 -15.24
N MET A 72 0.38 -24.16 -16.28
CA MET A 72 1.58 -23.34 -16.46
C MET A 72 1.62 -22.14 -15.53
N ASP A 73 0.47 -21.53 -15.24
CA ASP A 73 0.36 -20.49 -14.21
C ASP A 73 0.73 -21.02 -12.82
N ALA A 74 0.30 -22.25 -12.49
CA ALA A 74 0.67 -22.90 -11.25
C ALA A 74 2.18 -23.22 -11.19
N LEU A 75 2.76 -23.67 -12.30
CA LEU A 75 4.19 -23.93 -12.43
C LEU A 75 5.02 -22.65 -12.26
N GLN A 76 4.57 -21.55 -12.85
CA GLN A 76 5.18 -20.23 -12.65
C GLN A 76 5.21 -19.85 -11.17
N GLY A 77 4.07 -19.93 -10.47
CA GLY A 77 4.01 -19.62 -9.04
C GLY A 77 4.94 -20.49 -8.19
N ALA A 78 5.22 -21.72 -8.62
CA ALA A 78 6.21 -22.58 -7.97
C ALA A 78 7.67 -22.16 -8.29
N LEU A 79 7.96 -21.80 -9.54
CA LEU A 79 9.28 -21.33 -9.99
C LEU A 79 9.68 -20.02 -9.33
N THR A 80 8.77 -19.05 -9.26
CA THR A 80 9.02 -17.74 -8.62
C THR A 80 9.30 -17.91 -7.13
N ARG A 81 8.57 -18.78 -6.44
CA ARG A 81 8.82 -19.11 -5.03
C ARG A 81 10.18 -19.76 -4.79
N ARG A 82 10.57 -20.70 -5.66
CA ARG A 82 11.81 -21.47 -5.47
C ARG A 82 13.07 -20.68 -5.83
N PHE A 83 13.01 -19.84 -6.86
CA PHE A 83 14.20 -19.21 -7.45
C PHE A 83 14.20 -17.67 -7.37
N GLY A 84 13.09 -17.05 -6.95
CA GLY A 84 12.88 -15.61 -7.07
C GLY A 84 12.46 -15.21 -8.49
N VAL A 85 11.73 -14.09 -8.61
CA VAL A 85 11.14 -13.60 -9.87
C VAL A 85 12.18 -13.40 -10.98
N GLY A 86 13.30 -12.71 -10.70
CA GLY A 86 14.34 -12.44 -11.69
C GLY A 86 14.97 -13.70 -12.28
N ARG A 87 15.32 -14.68 -11.43
CA ARG A 87 15.90 -15.96 -11.89
C ARG A 87 14.85 -16.85 -12.55
N ALA A 88 13.62 -16.90 -12.04
CA ALA A 88 12.51 -17.63 -12.68
C ALA A 88 12.23 -17.09 -14.09
N PHE A 89 12.20 -15.77 -14.26
CA PHE A 89 11.99 -15.16 -15.57
C PHE A 89 13.12 -15.47 -16.56
N ARG A 90 14.38 -15.48 -16.11
CA ARG A 90 15.51 -15.92 -16.95
C ARG A 90 15.40 -17.38 -17.38
N ILE A 91 15.05 -18.27 -16.45
CA ILE A 91 14.83 -19.69 -16.76
C ILE A 91 13.73 -19.80 -17.83
N ASN A 92 12.65 -19.03 -17.70
CA ASN A 92 11.58 -18.99 -18.67
C ASN A 92 12.04 -18.49 -20.06
N LEU A 93 12.81 -17.41 -20.12
CA LEU A 93 13.35 -16.86 -21.38
C LEU A 93 14.34 -17.81 -22.07
N VAL A 94 15.19 -18.51 -21.30
CA VAL A 94 16.09 -19.54 -21.85
C VAL A 94 15.30 -20.76 -22.33
N ALA A 95 14.28 -21.19 -21.59
CA ALA A 95 13.37 -22.26 -22.01
C ALA A 95 12.63 -21.89 -23.30
N ASN A 96 12.21 -20.63 -23.45
CA ASN A 96 11.62 -20.09 -24.68
C ASN A 96 12.57 -20.19 -25.88
N ALA A 97 13.84 -19.80 -25.70
CA ALA A 97 14.84 -19.96 -26.76
C ALA A 97 15.06 -21.42 -27.15
N GLY A 98 15.07 -22.33 -26.16
CA GLY A 98 15.12 -23.77 -26.39
C GLY A 98 13.90 -24.29 -27.15
N ALA A 99 12.69 -23.85 -26.78
CA ALA A 99 11.46 -24.21 -27.46
C ALA A 99 11.44 -23.74 -28.92
N ALA A 100 11.92 -22.53 -29.20
CA ALA A 100 12.05 -21.98 -30.54
C ALA A 100 12.94 -22.85 -31.44
N ILE A 101 14.11 -23.24 -30.95
CA ILE A 101 15.05 -24.12 -31.66
C ILE A 101 14.44 -25.52 -31.82
N GLY A 102 13.81 -26.05 -30.77
CA GLY A 102 13.14 -27.35 -30.80
C GLY A 102 12.03 -27.43 -31.83
N ILE A 103 11.21 -26.38 -31.94
CA ILE A 103 10.16 -26.25 -32.96
C ILE A 103 10.77 -26.19 -34.37
N PHE A 104 11.81 -25.38 -34.57
CA PHE A 104 12.50 -25.30 -35.86
C PHE A 104 13.06 -26.67 -36.29
N VAL A 105 13.74 -27.37 -35.38
CA VAL A 105 14.29 -28.71 -35.65
C VAL A 105 13.17 -29.72 -35.90
N ALA A 106 12.11 -29.73 -35.09
CA ALA A 106 10.99 -30.63 -35.27
C ALA A 106 10.30 -30.43 -36.64
N TYR A 107 10.12 -29.16 -37.05
CA TYR A 107 9.51 -28.81 -38.32
C TYR A 107 10.39 -29.18 -39.52
N THR A 108 11.69 -28.94 -39.44
CA THR A 108 12.66 -29.34 -40.49
C THR A 108 12.82 -30.85 -40.64
N VAL A 109 12.59 -31.62 -39.56
CA VAL A 109 12.64 -33.09 -39.59
C VAL A 109 11.32 -33.68 -40.08
N ARG A 110 10.17 -33.09 -39.72
CA ARG A 110 8.83 -33.54 -40.10
C ARG A 110 7.89 -32.36 -40.35
N GLU A 111 7.63 -32.08 -41.62
CA GLU A 111 6.63 -31.08 -42.05
C GLU A 111 5.19 -31.63 -42.02
N ASP A 112 4.74 -32.10 -40.86
CA ASP A 112 3.38 -32.63 -40.67
C ASP A 112 2.47 -31.62 -39.94
N SER A 113 1.17 -31.72 -40.22
CA SER A 113 0.08 -31.01 -39.55
C SER A 113 0.16 -31.09 -38.03
N THR A 114 0.49 -32.27 -37.48
CA THR A 114 0.66 -32.48 -36.04
C THR A 114 1.79 -31.62 -35.45
N VAL A 115 2.90 -31.48 -36.19
CA VAL A 115 4.06 -30.68 -35.76
C VAL A 115 3.71 -29.19 -35.82
N ALA A 116 3.03 -28.75 -36.87
CA ALA A 116 2.56 -27.37 -37.00
C ALA A 116 1.56 -26.97 -35.90
N PHE A 117 0.60 -27.85 -35.56
CA PHE A 117 -0.33 -27.67 -34.44
C PHE A 117 0.42 -27.56 -33.10
N THR A 118 1.32 -28.51 -32.83
CA THR A 118 2.10 -28.55 -31.59
C THR A 118 2.99 -27.32 -31.44
N ALA A 119 3.63 -26.88 -32.53
CA ALA A 119 4.46 -25.69 -32.55
C ALA A 119 3.68 -24.43 -32.15
N TYR A 120 2.46 -24.27 -32.66
CA TYR A 120 1.63 -23.11 -32.33
C TYR A 120 1.12 -23.14 -30.88
N VAL A 121 0.78 -24.32 -30.35
CA VAL A 121 0.42 -24.49 -28.92
C VAL A 121 1.60 -24.16 -28.01
N VAL A 122 2.78 -24.73 -28.29
CA VAL A 122 3.98 -24.50 -27.48
C VAL A 122 4.38 -23.03 -27.52
N TYR A 123 4.37 -22.39 -28.70
CA TYR A 123 4.61 -20.96 -28.82
C TYR A 123 3.60 -20.15 -27.99
N SER A 124 2.31 -20.46 -28.08
CA SER A 124 1.26 -19.70 -27.39
C SER A 124 1.38 -19.80 -25.88
N VAL A 125 1.69 -20.99 -25.35
CA VAL A 125 1.97 -21.19 -23.91
C VAL A 125 3.23 -20.42 -23.49
N ALA A 126 4.28 -20.45 -24.32
CA ALA A 126 5.52 -19.77 -24.03
C ALA A 126 5.36 -18.24 -24.03
N PHE A 127 4.56 -17.70 -24.96
CA PHE A 127 4.17 -16.30 -25.03
C PHE A 127 3.46 -15.83 -23.76
N GLU A 128 2.40 -16.55 -23.34
CA GLU A 128 1.62 -16.21 -22.15
C GLU A 128 2.52 -16.18 -20.90
N LEU A 129 3.38 -17.19 -20.74
CA LEU A 129 4.32 -17.25 -19.62
C LEU A 129 5.34 -16.10 -19.61
N VAL A 130 5.87 -15.71 -20.77
CA VAL A 130 6.81 -14.59 -20.87
C VAL A 130 6.12 -13.28 -20.53
N MET A 131 4.91 -13.04 -21.06
CA MET A 131 4.16 -11.82 -20.76
C MET A 131 3.77 -11.73 -19.29
N LEU A 132 3.35 -12.85 -18.69
CA LEU A 132 3.00 -12.91 -17.27
C LEU A 132 4.23 -12.64 -16.37
N HIS A 133 5.38 -13.26 -16.65
CA HIS A 133 6.62 -12.97 -15.91
C HIS A 133 7.16 -11.56 -16.18
N PHE A 134 7.00 -11.03 -17.39
CA PHE A 134 7.46 -9.69 -17.73
C PHE A 134 6.78 -8.65 -16.86
N TRP A 135 5.45 -8.68 -16.76
CA TRP A 135 4.73 -7.73 -15.91
C TRP A 135 5.04 -7.93 -14.43
N THR A 136 5.15 -9.18 -13.97
CA THR A 136 5.59 -9.49 -12.59
C THR A 136 7.00 -8.94 -12.32
N PHE A 137 7.91 -9.04 -13.28
CA PHE A 137 9.26 -8.51 -13.19
C PHE A 137 9.25 -6.97 -13.16
N VAL A 138 8.44 -6.32 -14.00
CA VAL A 138 8.32 -4.86 -14.03
C VAL A 138 7.72 -4.34 -12.72
N THR A 139 6.61 -4.90 -12.24
CA THR A 139 5.95 -4.44 -10.99
C THR A 139 6.83 -4.61 -9.76
N GLN A 140 7.72 -5.62 -9.74
CA GLN A 140 8.68 -5.79 -8.65
C GLN A 140 9.70 -4.63 -8.55
N HIS A 141 9.98 -3.92 -9.65
CA HIS A 141 11.03 -2.90 -9.72
C HIS A 141 10.50 -1.46 -9.75
N PHE A 142 9.19 -1.25 -9.89
CA PHE A 142 8.56 0.08 -9.94
C PHE A 142 7.39 0.19 -8.96
N ASN A 143 7.33 1.31 -8.21
CA ASN A 143 6.22 1.62 -7.28
C ASN A 143 4.90 1.86 -8.05
N VAL A 144 3.74 1.58 -7.47
CA VAL A 144 2.41 1.99 -7.97
C VAL A 144 2.35 3.48 -8.38
N LEU A 145 2.96 4.38 -7.60
CA LEU A 145 3.04 5.81 -7.91
C LEU A 145 3.96 6.13 -9.10
N GLU A 146 5.00 5.33 -9.31
CA GLU A 146 5.89 5.40 -10.48
C GLU A 146 5.20 4.78 -11.71
N GLY A 147 4.48 3.67 -11.52
CA GLY A 147 3.79 2.90 -12.55
C GLY A 147 2.79 3.74 -13.34
N LYS A 148 2.05 4.65 -12.69
CA LYS A 148 1.14 5.59 -13.38
C LYS A 148 1.83 6.45 -14.46
N ARG A 149 3.14 6.71 -14.33
CA ARG A 149 3.92 7.52 -15.28
C ARG A 149 4.82 6.67 -16.17
N ILE A 150 5.38 5.58 -15.62
CA ILE A 150 6.41 4.77 -16.27
C ILE A 150 5.80 3.65 -17.13
N PHE A 151 4.71 3.01 -16.70
CA PHE A 151 4.12 1.88 -17.43
C PHE A 151 3.61 2.26 -18.83
N PRO A 152 3.01 3.43 -19.06
CA PRO A 152 2.67 3.86 -20.42
C PRO A 152 3.90 3.94 -21.34
N VAL A 153 5.06 4.36 -20.83
CA VAL A 153 6.31 4.44 -21.60
C VAL A 153 6.88 3.03 -21.88
N ILE A 154 6.77 2.11 -20.93
CA ILE A 154 7.14 0.70 -21.13
C ILE A 154 6.23 0.03 -22.18
N ALA A 155 4.92 0.29 -22.11
CA ALA A 155 3.95 -0.19 -23.08
C ALA A 155 4.20 0.39 -24.48
N ALA A 156 4.59 1.66 -24.57
CA ALA A 156 5.03 2.28 -25.82
C ALA A 156 6.27 1.57 -26.39
N GLY A 157 7.24 1.19 -25.54
CA GLY A 157 8.37 0.36 -25.94
C GLY A 157 7.95 -0.98 -26.55
N SER A 158 6.98 -1.67 -25.93
CA SER A 158 6.41 -2.92 -26.48
C SER A 158 5.75 -2.70 -27.84
N SER A 159 4.99 -1.62 -28.00
CA SER A 159 4.30 -1.25 -29.25
C SER A 159 5.29 -1.02 -30.41
N VAL A 160 6.41 -0.34 -30.14
CA VAL A 160 7.50 -0.18 -31.12
C VAL A 160 8.09 -1.55 -31.50
N GLY A 161 8.26 -2.45 -30.52
CA GLY A 161 8.68 -3.82 -30.76
C GLY A 161 7.72 -4.59 -31.68
N TYR A 162 6.42 -4.42 -31.49
CA TYR A 162 5.40 -5.06 -32.32
C TYR A 162 5.39 -4.53 -33.77
N MET A 163 5.59 -3.23 -33.97
CA MET A 163 5.75 -2.65 -35.31
C MET A 163 7.02 -3.16 -36.01
N LEU A 164 8.15 -3.21 -35.29
CA LEU A 164 9.40 -3.79 -35.77
C LEU A 164 9.22 -5.26 -36.18
N SER A 165 8.40 -6.02 -35.45
CA SER A 165 8.07 -7.40 -35.77
C SER A 165 7.36 -7.53 -37.11
N GLY A 166 6.34 -6.71 -37.39
CA GLY A 166 5.65 -6.72 -38.68
C GLY A 166 6.61 -6.45 -39.85
N VAL A 167 7.49 -5.46 -39.71
CA VAL A 167 8.53 -5.16 -40.73
C VAL A 167 9.51 -6.33 -40.90
N THR A 168 10.00 -6.90 -39.78
CA THR A 168 10.94 -8.03 -39.81
C THR A 168 10.32 -9.26 -40.45
N THR A 169 9.07 -9.56 -40.10
CA THR A 169 8.29 -10.66 -40.65
C THR A 169 8.19 -10.52 -42.16
N THR A 170 7.79 -9.34 -42.66
CA THR A 170 7.68 -9.08 -44.09
C THR A 170 9.01 -9.25 -44.81
N VAL A 171 10.11 -8.66 -44.30
CA VAL A 171 11.43 -8.72 -44.94
C VAL A 171 12.00 -10.15 -44.98
N VAL A 172 11.90 -10.90 -43.89
CA VAL A 172 12.48 -12.25 -43.80
C VAL A 172 11.61 -13.26 -44.53
N ALA A 173 10.27 -13.14 -44.46
CA ALA A 173 9.34 -14.04 -45.14
C ALA A 173 9.42 -13.98 -46.67
N PHE A 174 9.94 -12.89 -47.26
CA PHE A 174 10.29 -12.84 -48.68
C PHE A 174 11.33 -13.88 -49.10
N ILE A 175 12.17 -14.33 -48.17
CA ILE A 175 13.21 -15.33 -48.41
C ILE A 175 12.73 -16.69 -47.91
N ALA A 176 12.37 -16.80 -46.62
CA ALA A 176 11.90 -18.03 -45.98
C ALA A 176 11.15 -17.72 -44.67
N THR A 177 10.19 -18.57 -44.29
CA THR A 177 9.36 -18.35 -43.09
C THR A 177 9.98 -18.98 -41.84
N GLU A 178 10.65 -20.11 -42.01
CA GLU A 178 11.26 -20.91 -40.94
C GLU A 178 12.35 -20.14 -40.16
N PRO A 179 13.21 -19.31 -40.79
CA PRO A 179 14.23 -18.55 -40.07
C PRO A 179 13.68 -17.53 -39.07
N LEU A 180 12.40 -17.16 -39.15
CA LEU A 180 11.74 -16.30 -38.17
C LEU A 180 11.76 -16.93 -36.75
N MET A 181 11.84 -18.26 -36.65
CA MET A 181 12.00 -18.95 -35.36
C MET A 181 13.37 -18.65 -34.70
N PHE A 182 14.40 -18.32 -35.48
CA PHE A 182 15.67 -17.86 -34.90
C PHE A 182 15.58 -16.44 -34.35
N VAL A 183 14.74 -15.58 -34.93
CA VAL A 183 14.46 -14.25 -34.36
C VAL A 183 13.85 -14.39 -32.97
N TRP A 184 12.93 -15.35 -32.79
CA TRP A 184 12.38 -15.71 -31.48
C TRP A 184 13.47 -16.15 -30.49
N ALA A 185 14.34 -17.08 -30.89
CA ALA A 185 15.40 -17.62 -30.04
C ALA A 185 16.43 -16.54 -29.64
N ILE A 186 16.90 -15.76 -30.61
CA ILE A 186 17.88 -14.69 -30.41
C ILE A 186 17.29 -13.59 -29.53
N GLY A 187 16.06 -13.17 -29.81
CA GLY A 187 15.39 -12.15 -29.03
C GLY A 187 15.11 -12.58 -27.59
N SER A 188 14.76 -13.85 -27.36
CA SER A 188 14.58 -14.41 -26.00
C SER A 188 15.89 -14.48 -25.23
N LEU A 189 17.01 -14.85 -25.87
CA LEU A 189 18.34 -14.84 -25.26
C LEU A 189 18.85 -13.42 -24.99
N ALA A 190 18.61 -12.48 -25.90
CA ALA A 190 18.93 -11.07 -25.71
C ALA A 190 18.15 -10.49 -24.53
N ALA A 191 16.85 -10.79 -24.43
CA ALA A 191 16.03 -10.45 -23.27
C ALA A 191 16.59 -11.08 -21.98
N ALA A 192 16.96 -12.37 -22.00
CA ALA A 192 17.55 -13.03 -20.84
C ALA A 192 18.85 -12.33 -20.38
N TYR A 193 19.71 -11.93 -21.33
CA TYR A 193 20.92 -11.17 -21.03
C TYR A 193 20.62 -9.77 -20.49
N MET A 194 19.72 -9.03 -21.13
CA MET A 194 19.29 -7.70 -20.67
C MET A 194 18.72 -7.76 -19.26
N SER A 195 17.96 -8.81 -18.92
CA SER A 195 17.39 -8.98 -17.58
C SER A 195 18.45 -9.04 -16.47
N ILE A 196 19.66 -9.55 -16.75
CA ILE A 196 20.79 -9.57 -15.80
C ILE A 196 21.30 -8.14 -15.55
N GLY A 197 21.43 -7.36 -16.63
CA GLY A 197 21.84 -5.95 -16.54
C GLY A 197 20.79 -5.13 -15.78
N LEU A 198 19.52 -5.35 -16.08
CA LEU A 198 18.37 -4.71 -15.44
C LEU A 198 18.27 -5.06 -13.95
N GLU A 199 18.44 -6.31 -13.55
CA GLU A 199 18.40 -6.71 -12.13
C GLU A 199 19.54 -6.05 -11.33
N ARG A 200 20.69 -5.77 -11.96
CA ARG A 200 21.80 -5.04 -11.33
C ARG A 200 21.56 -3.54 -11.24
N THR A 201 20.90 -2.93 -12.23
CA THR A 201 20.67 -1.47 -12.29
C THR A 201 19.37 -1.03 -11.64
N LEU A 202 18.39 -1.92 -11.53
CA LEU A 202 17.06 -1.66 -10.97
C LEU A 202 16.88 -2.21 -9.55
N TYR A 203 17.91 -2.83 -8.96
CA TYR A 203 17.82 -3.52 -7.67
C TYR A 203 17.15 -2.64 -6.61
N ARG A 204 15.91 -3.02 -6.28
CA ARG A 204 15.14 -2.55 -5.13
C ARG A 204 14.63 -3.80 -4.43
N PRO A 205 14.69 -3.89 -3.09
CA PRO A 205 13.98 -4.94 -2.39
C PRO A 205 12.50 -4.88 -2.77
N ALA A 206 11.92 -6.03 -3.10
CA ALA A 206 10.54 -6.14 -3.57
C ALA A 206 9.59 -5.60 -2.49
N PHE A 207 9.12 -4.38 -2.69
CA PHE A 207 8.00 -3.84 -1.93
C PHE A 207 6.75 -4.51 -2.46
N VAL A 208 6.39 -5.59 -1.79
CA VAL A 208 5.17 -6.32 -2.01
C VAL A 208 4.01 -5.49 -1.43
N GLU A 209 3.35 -4.68 -2.25
CA GLU A 209 2.11 -3.97 -1.88
C GLU A 209 0.87 -4.77 -2.29
N ASP A 210 -0.12 -4.78 -1.38
CA ASP A 210 -1.55 -5.17 -1.38
C ASP A 210 -2.08 -6.30 -2.31
N GLU A 211 -1.55 -6.53 -3.52
CA GLU A 211 -1.98 -7.62 -4.43
C GLU A 211 -1.50 -9.00 -3.95
N ASP A 212 -0.31 -9.10 -3.37
CA ASP A 212 0.23 -10.36 -2.82
C ASP A 212 -0.31 -10.70 -1.42
N GLN A 213 -0.89 -9.73 -0.68
CA GLN A 213 -1.59 -10.02 0.58
C GLN A 213 -2.77 -10.97 0.35
N PHE A 214 -3.41 -10.85 -0.81
CA PHE A 214 -4.45 -11.75 -1.26
C PHE A 214 -3.84 -13.12 -1.60
N LEU A 215 -2.79 -13.20 -2.42
CA LEU A 215 -2.17 -14.48 -2.80
C LEU A 215 -1.66 -15.29 -1.60
N VAL A 216 -1.14 -14.62 -0.56
CA VAL A 216 -0.63 -15.25 0.66
C VAL A 216 -1.77 -15.72 1.59
N GLN A 217 -2.83 -14.93 1.78
CA GLN A 217 -4.05 -15.42 2.47
C GLN A 217 -4.72 -16.57 1.70
N HIS A 218 -4.67 -16.53 0.37
CA HIS A 218 -5.26 -17.54 -0.50
C HIS A 218 -4.45 -18.84 -0.53
N GLU A 219 -3.14 -18.81 -0.30
CA GLU A 219 -2.34 -20.03 -0.14
C GLU A 219 -2.57 -20.74 1.19
N VAL A 220 -2.82 -19.98 2.26
CA VAL A 220 -3.24 -20.52 3.56
C VAL A 220 -4.63 -21.16 3.46
N GLU A 221 -5.57 -20.56 2.71
CA GLU A 221 -6.89 -21.17 2.47
C GLU A 221 -6.88 -22.31 1.44
N ARG A 222 -6.05 -22.25 0.40
CA ARG A 222 -5.90 -23.28 -0.65
C ARG A 222 -5.37 -24.59 -0.08
N LYS A 223 -4.43 -24.54 0.87
CA LYS A 223 -3.95 -25.72 1.61
C LYS A 223 -5.03 -26.32 2.52
N ARG A 224 -6.02 -25.52 2.95
CA ARG A 224 -7.01 -25.93 3.97
C ARG A 224 -8.35 -26.42 3.38
N HIS A 225 -8.77 -25.95 2.19
CA HIS A 225 -10.10 -26.26 1.63
C HIS A 225 -10.13 -26.73 0.16
N GLY A 226 -8.99 -26.80 -0.54
CA GLY A 226 -8.94 -27.23 -1.95
C GLY A 226 -9.40 -26.16 -2.95
N VAL A 227 -8.94 -26.27 -4.20
CA VAL A 227 -9.17 -25.27 -5.27
C VAL A 227 -10.65 -25.05 -5.57
N ILE A 228 -11.46 -26.11 -5.52
CA ILE A 228 -12.88 -26.11 -5.90
C ILE A 228 -13.74 -25.32 -4.89
N ALA A 229 -13.49 -25.44 -3.58
CA ALA A 229 -14.23 -24.71 -2.55
C ALA A 229 -13.92 -23.21 -2.55
N MET A 230 -12.70 -22.83 -2.97
CA MET A 230 -12.32 -21.44 -3.17
C MET A 230 -13.07 -20.79 -4.32
N PHE A 231 -13.23 -21.49 -5.45
CA PHE A 231 -14.05 -21.01 -6.57
C PHE A 231 -15.49 -20.75 -6.14
N GLY A 232 -16.09 -21.67 -5.37
CA GLY A 232 -17.45 -21.50 -4.83
C GLY A 232 -17.60 -20.24 -3.99
N ARG A 233 -16.70 -20.01 -3.03
CA ARG A 233 -16.73 -18.82 -2.17
C ARG A 233 -16.43 -17.51 -2.92
N ALA A 234 -15.48 -17.53 -3.86
CA ALA A 234 -15.20 -16.37 -4.70
C ALA A 234 -16.41 -15.99 -5.56
N LEU A 235 -17.10 -16.99 -6.11
CA LEU A 235 -18.33 -16.80 -6.88
C LEU A 235 -19.47 -16.26 -6.00
N GLU A 236 -19.70 -16.81 -4.81
CA GLU A 236 -20.72 -16.34 -3.86
C GLU A 236 -20.50 -14.88 -3.43
N HIS A 237 -19.25 -14.50 -3.15
CA HIS A 237 -18.93 -13.13 -2.71
C HIS A 237 -19.05 -12.10 -3.84
N VAL A 238 -18.76 -12.51 -5.07
CA VAL A 238 -18.72 -11.60 -6.23
C VAL A 238 -20.08 -11.48 -6.91
N THR A 239 -20.90 -12.53 -6.89
CA THR A 239 -22.28 -12.52 -7.44
C THR A 239 -23.22 -11.54 -6.71
N GLY A 240 -22.86 -11.06 -5.51
CA GLY A 240 -23.60 -10.02 -4.81
C GLY A 240 -23.54 -8.61 -5.44
N SER A 241 -22.58 -8.35 -6.34
CA SER A 241 -22.43 -7.04 -6.99
C SER A 241 -22.81 -7.08 -8.47
N ARG A 242 -23.90 -6.38 -8.82
CA ARG A 242 -24.37 -6.26 -10.22
C ARG A 242 -23.31 -5.70 -11.17
N LEU A 243 -22.48 -4.76 -10.70
CA LEU A 243 -21.39 -4.18 -11.48
C LEU A 243 -20.33 -5.23 -11.84
N VAL A 244 -19.97 -6.09 -10.88
CA VAL A 244 -18.93 -7.10 -11.12
C VAL A 244 -19.45 -8.19 -12.06
N LEU A 245 -20.72 -8.57 -11.93
CA LEU A 245 -21.36 -9.49 -12.87
C LEU A 245 -21.40 -8.91 -14.30
N ALA A 246 -21.68 -7.62 -14.45
CA ALA A 246 -21.63 -6.95 -15.75
C ALA A 246 -20.22 -6.91 -16.36
N LEU A 247 -19.19 -6.70 -15.55
CA LEU A 247 -17.78 -6.78 -15.99
C LEU A 247 -17.39 -8.19 -16.42
N LEU A 248 -17.76 -9.22 -15.65
CA LEU A 248 -17.50 -10.62 -15.99
C LEU A 248 -18.21 -11.00 -17.30
N LEU A 249 -19.46 -10.58 -17.48
CA LEU A 249 -20.21 -10.82 -18.72
C LEU A 249 -19.58 -10.10 -19.91
N LEU A 250 -19.18 -8.84 -19.76
CA LEU A 250 -18.53 -8.07 -20.83
C LEU A 250 -17.23 -8.76 -21.28
N ALA A 251 -16.37 -9.14 -20.33
CA ALA A 251 -15.11 -9.83 -20.61
C ALA A 251 -15.34 -11.20 -21.28
N PHE A 252 -16.36 -11.93 -20.84
CA PHE A 252 -16.74 -13.21 -21.42
C PHE A 252 -17.16 -13.05 -22.89
N VAL A 253 -18.07 -12.12 -23.17
CA VAL A 253 -18.56 -11.89 -24.54
C VAL A 253 -17.47 -11.33 -25.44
N LEU A 254 -16.59 -10.45 -24.93
CA LEU A 254 -15.41 -9.99 -25.65
C LEU A 254 -14.51 -11.17 -26.05
N GLN A 255 -14.25 -12.12 -25.15
CA GLN A 255 -13.46 -13.30 -25.50
C GLN A 255 -14.11 -14.14 -26.60
N VAL A 256 -15.42 -14.41 -26.50
CA VAL A 256 -16.13 -15.17 -27.53
C VAL A 256 -16.10 -14.41 -28.87
N ALA A 257 -16.37 -13.10 -28.89
CA ALA A 257 -16.33 -12.26 -30.08
C ALA A 257 -14.95 -12.28 -30.74
N SER A 258 -13.88 -12.20 -29.92
CA SER A 258 -12.51 -12.22 -30.41
C SER A 258 -12.15 -13.55 -31.05
N ARG A 259 -12.50 -14.69 -30.45
CA ARG A 259 -12.20 -16.03 -31.02
C ARG A 259 -12.99 -16.32 -32.29
N VAL A 260 -14.25 -15.89 -32.36
CA VAL A 260 -15.05 -15.98 -33.59
C VAL A 260 -14.43 -15.12 -34.70
N GLY A 261 -14.00 -13.91 -34.37
CA GLY A 261 -13.30 -13.02 -35.30
C GLY A 261 -11.96 -13.60 -35.78
N ASP A 262 -11.18 -14.23 -34.89
CA ASP A 262 -9.90 -14.86 -35.22
C ASP A 262 -10.09 -15.94 -36.26
N TYR A 263 -11.08 -16.80 -36.04
CA TYR A 263 -11.39 -17.89 -36.94
C TYR A 263 -11.86 -17.36 -38.30
N LEU A 264 -12.74 -16.36 -38.31
CA LEU A 264 -13.27 -15.74 -39.53
C LEU A 264 -12.17 -15.08 -40.37
N VAL A 265 -11.32 -14.26 -39.75
CA VAL A 265 -10.20 -13.60 -40.45
C VAL A 265 -9.23 -14.64 -41.00
N ALA A 266 -8.94 -15.68 -40.22
CA ALA A 266 -7.99 -16.71 -40.63
C ALA A 266 -8.47 -17.53 -41.83
N VAL A 267 -9.76 -17.86 -41.91
CA VAL A 267 -10.35 -18.53 -43.08
C VAL A 267 -10.17 -17.66 -44.34
N ILE A 268 -10.45 -16.36 -44.25
CA ILE A 268 -10.36 -15.43 -45.39
C ILE A 268 -8.90 -15.20 -45.79
N PHE A 269 -7.98 -15.06 -44.84
CA PHE A 269 -6.56 -14.85 -45.12
C PHE A 269 -5.96 -16.04 -45.86
N VAL A 270 -6.27 -17.26 -45.42
CA VAL A 270 -5.79 -18.49 -46.06
C VAL A 270 -6.38 -18.66 -47.46
N ALA A 271 -7.66 -18.31 -47.65
CA ALA A 271 -8.31 -18.33 -48.95
C ALA A 271 -7.70 -17.27 -49.91
N ALA A 272 -7.43 -16.06 -49.42
CA ALA A 272 -6.91 -14.96 -50.23
C ALA A 272 -5.47 -15.17 -50.72
N THR A 273 -4.66 -15.90 -49.94
CA THR A 273 -3.26 -16.20 -50.29
C THR A 273 -3.09 -17.53 -51.02
N HIS A 274 -4.18 -18.16 -51.45
CA HIS A 274 -4.18 -19.43 -52.18
C HIS A 274 -3.35 -20.53 -51.48
N ASN A 275 -3.38 -20.58 -50.14
CA ASN A 275 -2.55 -21.48 -49.33
C ASN A 275 -1.03 -21.34 -49.57
N ASN A 276 -0.53 -20.17 -49.99
CA ASN A 276 0.90 -19.90 -50.03
C ASN A 276 1.41 -19.45 -48.65
N LEU A 277 2.34 -20.22 -48.07
CA LEU A 277 2.89 -19.95 -46.73
C LEU A 277 3.61 -18.59 -46.65
N GLN A 278 4.36 -18.21 -47.69
CA GLN A 278 5.13 -16.96 -47.69
C GLN A 278 4.20 -15.75 -47.78
N GLU A 279 3.25 -15.77 -48.73
CA GLU A 279 2.26 -14.69 -48.88
C GLU A 279 1.37 -14.55 -47.64
N LEU A 280 0.99 -15.67 -47.00
CA LEU A 280 0.24 -15.66 -45.74
C LEU A 280 1.04 -15.02 -44.60
N THR A 281 2.33 -15.36 -44.49
CA THR A 281 3.21 -14.80 -43.46
C THR A 281 3.39 -13.30 -43.64
N ILE A 282 3.60 -12.83 -44.88
CA ILE A 282 3.70 -11.41 -45.20
C ILE A 282 2.39 -10.68 -44.90
N LEU A 283 1.25 -11.27 -45.28
CA LEU A 283 -0.07 -10.69 -45.03
C LEU A 283 -0.34 -10.52 -43.54
N ILE A 284 -0.08 -11.56 -42.73
CA ILE A 284 -0.26 -11.53 -41.27
C ILE A 284 0.67 -10.48 -40.64
N GLY A 285 1.96 -10.44 -41.04
CA GLY A 285 2.92 -9.45 -40.55
C GLY A 285 2.50 -8.01 -40.85
N ASN A 286 2.04 -7.74 -42.07
CA ASN A 286 1.54 -6.42 -42.47
C ASN A 286 0.22 -6.04 -41.77
N ALA A 287 -0.67 -7.01 -41.54
CA ALA A 287 -1.92 -6.78 -40.81
C ALA A 287 -1.67 -6.36 -39.35
N TRP A 288 -0.69 -7.00 -38.69
CA TRP A 288 -0.25 -6.59 -37.36
C TRP A 288 0.42 -5.21 -37.37
N LEU A 289 1.31 -4.94 -38.33
CA LEU A 289 1.94 -3.62 -38.48
C LEU A 289 0.89 -2.50 -38.59
N ALA A 290 -0.13 -2.70 -39.43
CA ALA A 290 -1.22 -1.76 -39.60
C ALA A 290 -2.05 -1.59 -38.31
N SER A 291 -2.35 -2.69 -37.62
CA SER A 291 -3.10 -2.67 -36.36
C SER A 291 -2.37 -1.89 -35.27
N TYR A 292 -1.06 -2.08 -35.13
CA TYR A 292 -0.23 -1.38 -34.14
C TYR A 292 0.03 0.08 -34.49
N ALA A 293 0.11 0.42 -35.78
CA ALA A 293 0.14 1.81 -36.22
C ALA A 293 -1.17 2.53 -35.88
N VAL A 294 -2.32 1.88 -36.10
CA VAL A 294 -3.64 2.40 -35.71
C VAL A 294 -3.75 2.50 -34.19
N GLN A 295 -3.30 1.50 -33.43
CA GLN A 295 -3.26 1.55 -31.97
C GLN A 295 -2.48 2.78 -31.48
N LEU A 296 -1.30 3.07 -32.06
CA LEU A 296 -0.48 4.20 -31.65
C LEU A 296 -1.21 5.53 -31.89
N VAL A 297 -1.85 5.68 -33.05
CA VAL A 297 -2.63 6.89 -33.36
C VAL A 297 -3.85 7.02 -32.46
N VAL A 298 -4.58 5.92 -32.24
CA VAL A 298 -5.78 5.90 -31.39
C VAL A 298 -5.39 6.24 -29.96
N SER A 299 -4.37 5.59 -29.40
CA SER A 299 -3.95 5.81 -28.01
C SER A 299 -3.40 7.21 -27.75
N LEU A 300 -2.68 7.82 -28.71
CA LEU A 300 -2.09 9.15 -28.53
C LEU A 300 -3.07 10.29 -28.78
N PHE A 301 -3.99 10.14 -29.73
CA PHE A 301 -4.85 11.25 -30.16
C PHE A 301 -6.33 11.01 -29.89
N VAL A 302 -6.83 9.81 -30.19
CA VAL A 302 -8.27 9.52 -30.16
C VAL A 302 -8.73 9.18 -28.74
N ALA A 303 -8.00 8.36 -28.00
CA ALA A 303 -8.39 7.90 -26.69
C ALA A 303 -8.48 9.03 -25.66
N PRO A 304 -7.49 9.95 -25.52
CA PRO A 304 -7.65 11.10 -24.65
C PRO A 304 -8.87 11.94 -25.02
N TRP A 305 -9.08 12.19 -26.32
CA TRP A 305 -10.23 12.96 -26.80
C TRP A 305 -11.57 12.27 -26.51
N VAL A 306 -11.69 10.96 -26.74
CA VAL A 306 -12.90 10.17 -26.48
C VAL A 306 -13.18 10.13 -24.98
N LEU A 307 -12.17 9.83 -24.17
CA LEU A 307 -12.34 9.71 -22.72
C LEU A 307 -12.70 11.06 -22.07
N ASP A 308 -12.05 12.16 -22.48
CA ASP A 308 -12.34 13.48 -21.93
C ASP A 308 -13.70 14.03 -22.38
N ARG A 309 -14.09 13.79 -23.63
CA ARG A 309 -15.29 14.40 -24.22
C ARG A 309 -16.55 13.54 -24.09
N LEU A 310 -16.43 12.24 -24.33
CA LEU A 310 -17.55 11.29 -24.28
C LEU A 310 -17.65 10.57 -22.93
N GLY A 311 -16.59 10.58 -22.12
CA GLY A 311 -16.51 9.86 -20.85
C GLY A 311 -16.24 8.37 -21.05
N VAL A 312 -15.60 7.76 -20.04
CA VAL A 312 -15.28 6.32 -20.03
C VAL A 312 -16.53 5.45 -20.26
N LYS A 313 -17.69 5.87 -19.72
CA LYS A 313 -18.97 5.17 -19.84
C LYS A 313 -19.46 4.96 -21.29
N ASN A 314 -19.06 5.85 -22.20
CA ASN A 314 -19.42 5.75 -23.63
C ASN A 314 -18.29 5.16 -24.46
N ALA A 315 -17.03 5.30 -24.03
CA ALA A 315 -15.87 4.75 -24.72
C ALA A 315 -15.96 3.22 -24.87
N ILE A 316 -16.45 2.51 -23.85
CA ILE A 316 -16.63 1.04 -23.86
C ILE A 316 -17.62 0.53 -24.93
N LEU A 317 -18.45 1.38 -25.51
CA LEU A 317 -19.36 1.00 -26.59
C LEU A 317 -18.69 1.05 -27.97
N ALA A 318 -17.54 1.72 -28.10
CA ALA A 318 -16.87 1.88 -29.38
C ALA A 318 -16.42 0.53 -29.95
N LEU A 319 -15.69 -0.27 -29.18
CA LEU A 319 -15.19 -1.57 -29.64
C LEU A 319 -16.33 -2.50 -30.10
N PRO A 320 -17.37 -2.79 -29.30
CA PRO A 320 -18.50 -3.62 -29.74
C PRO A 320 -19.18 -3.13 -31.03
N VAL A 321 -19.38 -1.81 -31.18
CA VAL A 321 -20.03 -1.24 -32.35
C VAL A 321 -19.17 -1.41 -33.60
N PHE A 322 -17.87 -1.11 -33.53
CA PHE A 322 -16.98 -1.29 -34.67
C PHE A 322 -16.75 -2.77 -35.00
N THR A 323 -16.74 -3.65 -33.99
CA THR A 323 -16.71 -5.11 -34.19
C THR A 323 -17.96 -5.60 -34.92
N LEU A 324 -19.15 -5.10 -34.56
CA LEU A 324 -20.40 -5.40 -35.27
C LEU A 324 -20.33 -4.94 -36.74
N ILE A 325 -19.85 -3.71 -36.99
CA ILE A 325 -19.65 -3.18 -38.35
C ILE A 325 -18.69 -4.08 -39.15
N GLY A 326 -17.61 -4.54 -38.52
CA GLY A 326 -16.65 -5.45 -39.15
C GLY A 326 -17.27 -6.80 -39.54
N PHE A 327 -18.05 -7.41 -38.63
CA PHE A 327 -18.74 -8.66 -38.94
C PHE A 327 -19.81 -8.50 -40.03
N ILE A 328 -20.60 -7.41 -40.00
CA ILE A 328 -21.56 -7.10 -41.06
C ILE A 328 -20.84 -6.90 -42.40
N GLY A 329 -19.71 -6.19 -42.40
CA GLY A 329 -18.91 -5.97 -43.61
C GLY A 329 -18.43 -7.27 -44.23
N VAL A 330 -17.95 -8.21 -43.42
CA VAL A 330 -17.55 -9.54 -43.88
C VAL A 330 -18.77 -10.38 -44.33
N ALA A 331 -19.91 -10.29 -43.66
CA ALA A 331 -21.13 -11.00 -44.04
C ALA A 331 -21.70 -10.53 -45.39
N ILE A 332 -21.60 -9.24 -45.71
CA ILE A 332 -22.06 -8.69 -47.00
C ILE A 332 -21.07 -9.03 -48.12
N ASN A 333 -19.77 -8.93 -47.84
CA ASN A 333 -18.74 -9.17 -48.84
C ASN A 333 -17.47 -9.75 -48.17
N PRO A 334 -17.26 -11.08 -48.20
CA PRO A 334 -16.15 -11.75 -47.52
C PRO A 334 -14.84 -11.65 -48.34
N ILE A 335 -14.36 -10.43 -48.54
CA ILE A 335 -13.09 -10.13 -49.22
C ILE A 335 -11.98 -9.81 -48.21
N LEU A 336 -10.73 -9.84 -48.69
CA LEU A 336 -9.56 -9.52 -47.88
C LEU A 336 -9.66 -8.13 -47.21
N ALA A 337 -10.25 -7.13 -47.87
CA ALA A 337 -10.36 -5.78 -47.32
C ALA A 337 -11.29 -5.70 -46.10
N THR A 338 -12.42 -6.42 -46.10
CA THR A 338 -13.38 -6.41 -45.00
C THR A 338 -12.87 -7.21 -43.80
N SER A 339 -12.14 -8.31 -44.02
CA SER A 339 -11.47 -9.06 -42.96
C SER A 339 -10.27 -8.31 -42.36
N LEU A 340 -9.49 -7.58 -43.17
CA LEU A 340 -8.41 -6.73 -42.69
C LEU A 340 -8.96 -5.58 -41.82
N LEU A 341 -10.09 -4.97 -42.20
CA LEU A 341 -10.76 -3.96 -41.38
C LEU A 341 -11.18 -4.53 -40.03
N LEU A 342 -11.84 -5.70 -40.02
CA LEU A 342 -12.25 -6.37 -38.78
C LEU A 342 -11.03 -6.70 -37.90
N PHE A 343 -9.93 -7.15 -38.50
CA PHE A 343 -8.68 -7.43 -37.80
C PHE A 343 -8.07 -6.17 -37.17
N ILE A 344 -7.97 -5.08 -37.91
CA ILE A 344 -7.41 -3.80 -37.44
C ILE A 344 -8.29 -3.20 -36.34
N VAL A 345 -9.62 -3.20 -36.52
CA VAL A 345 -10.57 -2.71 -35.52
C VAL A 345 -10.39 -3.50 -34.22
N ARG A 346 -10.43 -4.83 -34.30
CA ARG A 346 -10.39 -5.64 -33.09
C ARG A 346 -9.06 -5.52 -32.36
N ASN A 347 -7.92 -5.63 -33.06
CA ASN A 347 -6.62 -5.62 -32.39
C ASN A 347 -6.13 -4.20 -32.05
N GLY A 348 -6.43 -3.21 -32.91
CA GLY A 348 -5.97 -1.83 -32.76
C GLY A 348 -6.85 -0.95 -31.86
N LEU A 349 -8.19 -1.11 -31.91
CA LEU A 349 -9.11 -0.33 -31.07
C LEU A 349 -9.20 -0.90 -29.65
N GLN A 350 -9.09 -2.22 -29.49
CA GLN A 350 -9.08 -2.85 -28.16
C GLN A 350 -7.90 -2.32 -27.33
N THR A 351 -6.68 -2.43 -27.86
CA THR A 351 -5.47 -1.97 -27.16
C THR A 351 -5.32 -0.45 -27.15
N GLY A 352 -5.88 0.24 -28.14
CA GLY A 352 -5.77 1.69 -28.28
C GLY A 352 -6.79 2.51 -27.47
N LEU A 353 -7.99 1.97 -27.21
CA LEU A 353 -9.10 2.69 -26.58
C LEU A 353 -9.77 1.90 -25.44
N ASP A 354 -10.11 0.62 -25.68
CA ASP A 354 -10.89 -0.18 -24.73
C ASP A 354 -10.09 -0.54 -23.47
N ASP A 355 -8.85 -1.02 -23.61
CA ASP A 355 -7.96 -1.33 -22.48
C ASP A 355 -7.74 -0.09 -21.57
N PRO A 356 -7.41 1.11 -22.10
CA PRO A 356 -7.41 2.34 -21.31
C PRO A 356 -8.73 2.64 -20.61
N ALA A 357 -9.87 2.46 -21.30
CA ALA A 357 -11.19 2.72 -20.71
C ALA A 357 -11.48 1.74 -19.55
N GLN A 358 -11.19 0.45 -19.73
CA GLN A 358 -11.36 -0.59 -18.70
C GLN A 358 -10.46 -0.35 -17.49
N ASN A 359 -9.23 0.13 -17.69
CA ASN A 359 -8.33 0.48 -16.58
C ASN A 359 -8.90 1.61 -15.71
N VAL A 360 -9.53 2.62 -16.31
CA VAL A 360 -10.20 3.71 -15.57
C VAL A 360 -11.44 3.18 -14.84
N LEU A 361 -12.23 2.32 -15.49
CA LEU A 361 -13.37 1.61 -14.89
C LEU A 361 -12.95 0.78 -13.66
N GLY A 362 -11.82 0.09 -13.75
CA GLY A 362 -11.25 -0.69 -12.66
C GLY A 362 -10.88 0.15 -11.45
N GLY A 363 -10.46 1.41 -11.66
CA GLY A 363 -10.21 2.38 -10.59
C GLY A 363 -11.45 2.74 -9.76
N ALA A 364 -12.65 2.55 -10.31
CA ALA A 364 -13.90 2.74 -9.58
C ALA A 364 -14.31 1.53 -8.73
N LEU A 365 -13.61 0.39 -8.78
CA LEU A 365 -13.90 -0.78 -7.95
C LEU A 365 -13.21 -0.70 -6.57
N PRO A 366 -13.76 -1.34 -5.52
CA PRO A 366 -13.07 -1.42 -4.25
C PRO A 366 -11.75 -2.16 -4.37
N ALA A 367 -10.70 -1.66 -3.70
CA ALA A 367 -9.40 -2.34 -3.65
C ALA A 367 -9.52 -3.80 -3.16
N GLN A 368 -10.56 -4.11 -2.37
CA GLN A 368 -10.86 -5.46 -1.88
C GLN A 368 -11.54 -6.38 -2.92
N VAL A 369 -12.13 -5.81 -3.97
CA VAL A 369 -12.88 -6.54 -5.02
C VAL A 369 -12.04 -6.77 -6.26
N VAL A 370 -11.11 -5.85 -6.58
CA VAL A 370 -10.25 -5.94 -7.78
C VAL A 370 -9.49 -7.27 -7.86
N PRO A 371 -8.80 -7.76 -6.80
CA PRO A 371 -8.09 -9.04 -6.87
C PRO A 371 -9.02 -10.25 -7.07
N LYS A 372 -10.21 -10.22 -6.45
CA LYS A 372 -11.23 -11.28 -6.61
C LYS A 372 -11.77 -11.34 -8.04
N LEU A 373 -12.02 -10.17 -8.64
CA LEU A 373 -12.44 -10.06 -10.02
C LEU A 373 -11.37 -10.57 -10.98
N GLN A 374 -10.11 -10.15 -10.82
CA GLN A 374 -8.99 -10.62 -11.64
C GLN A 374 -8.80 -12.14 -11.52
N PHE A 375 -8.93 -12.70 -10.31
CA PHE A 375 -8.87 -14.15 -10.11
C PHE A 375 -9.95 -14.88 -10.92
N LEU A 376 -11.21 -14.43 -10.85
CA LEU A 376 -12.31 -15.02 -11.61
C LEU A 376 -12.14 -14.83 -13.12
N LEU A 377 -11.65 -13.67 -13.56
CA LEU A 377 -11.35 -13.43 -14.97
C LEU A 377 -10.30 -14.43 -15.48
N ASN A 378 -9.14 -14.48 -14.84
CA ASN A 378 -8.00 -15.28 -15.28
C ASN A 378 -8.26 -16.79 -15.18
N ASN A 379 -8.97 -17.23 -14.15
CA ASN A 379 -9.13 -18.67 -13.89
C ASN A 379 -10.48 -19.25 -14.34
N ALA A 380 -11.52 -18.44 -14.57
CA ALA A 380 -12.83 -18.93 -15.00
C ALA A 380 -13.27 -18.35 -16.36
N VAL A 381 -13.32 -17.02 -16.47
CA VAL A 381 -13.97 -16.36 -17.62
C VAL A 381 -13.14 -16.49 -18.88
N LEU A 382 -11.84 -16.17 -18.83
CA LEU A 382 -10.99 -16.21 -20.03
C LEU A 382 -10.83 -17.66 -20.56
N PRO A 383 -10.50 -18.66 -19.73
CA PRO A 383 -10.38 -20.04 -20.19
C PRO A 383 -11.74 -20.63 -20.55
N GLY A 384 -12.78 -20.36 -19.76
CA GLY A 384 -14.15 -20.82 -20.01
C GLY A 384 -14.73 -20.27 -21.31
N GLY A 385 -14.47 -19.01 -21.62
CA GLY A 385 -14.83 -18.39 -22.89
C GLY A 385 -14.11 -19.03 -24.09
N ALA A 386 -12.82 -19.35 -23.94
CA ALA A 386 -12.05 -20.05 -24.98
C ALA A 386 -12.55 -21.49 -25.21
N VAL A 387 -12.83 -22.25 -24.15
CA VAL A 387 -13.39 -23.60 -24.27
C VAL A 387 -14.79 -23.58 -24.87
N LEU A 388 -15.68 -22.70 -24.39
CA LEU A 388 -17.04 -22.61 -24.91
C LEU A 388 -17.04 -22.20 -26.39
N SER A 389 -16.30 -21.15 -26.75
CA SER A 389 -16.20 -20.72 -28.15
C SER A 389 -15.61 -21.82 -29.03
N GLY A 390 -14.57 -22.53 -28.57
CA GLY A 390 -14.03 -23.69 -29.26
C GLY A 390 -15.04 -24.81 -29.47
N VAL A 391 -15.80 -25.19 -28.44
CA VAL A 391 -16.83 -26.24 -28.54
C VAL A 391 -17.97 -25.83 -29.46
N VAL A 392 -18.45 -24.58 -29.36
CA VAL A 392 -19.54 -24.06 -30.20
C VAL A 392 -19.09 -23.98 -31.67
N LEU A 393 -17.89 -23.45 -31.94
CA LEU A 393 -17.35 -23.37 -33.30
C LEU A 393 -17.08 -24.76 -33.88
N LEU A 394 -16.69 -25.74 -33.06
CA LEU A 394 -16.49 -27.12 -33.49
C LEU A 394 -17.83 -27.81 -33.80
N ALA A 395 -18.88 -27.54 -33.02
CA ALA A 395 -20.22 -28.05 -33.30
C ALA A 395 -20.83 -27.46 -34.59
N LEU A 396 -20.57 -26.18 -34.86
CA LEU A 396 -21.02 -25.48 -36.07
C LEU A 396 -20.11 -25.70 -37.29
N GLN A 397 -18.97 -26.36 -37.11
CA GLN A 397 -17.97 -26.58 -38.14
C GLN A 397 -18.52 -27.20 -39.45
N PRO A 398 -19.42 -28.20 -39.42
CA PRO A 398 -19.98 -28.79 -40.64
C PRO A 398 -20.74 -27.79 -41.52
N GLU A 399 -21.40 -26.80 -40.89
CA GLU A 399 -22.12 -25.74 -41.59
C GLU A 399 -21.19 -24.61 -42.07
N ILE A 400 -20.08 -24.36 -41.35
CA ILE A 400 -19.11 -23.30 -41.64
C ILE A 400 -18.21 -23.65 -42.83
N VAL A 401 -17.85 -24.92 -43.02
CA VAL A 401 -16.93 -25.37 -44.10
C VAL A 401 -17.49 -25.07 -45.51
N GLY A 402 -18.80 -24.86 -45.64
CA GLY A 402 -19.45 -24.53 -46.91
C GLY A 402 -19.82 -23.05 -47.10
N ASN A 403 -19.89 -22.24 -46.05
CA ASN A 403 -20.33 -20.84 -46.16
C ASN A 403 -19.73 -19.94 -45.06
N VAL A 404 -18.79 -19.07 -45.45
CA VAL A 404 -18.14 -18.08 -44.57
C VAL A 404 -19.15 -17.07 -43.99
N GLU A 405 -20.26 -16.83 -44.68
CA GLU A 405 -21.33 -15.93 -44.24
C GLU A 405 -22.03 -16.44 -42.97
N VAL A 406 -22.10 -17.76 -42.78
CA VAL A 406 -22.69 -18.37 -41.56
C VAL A 406 -21.84 -18.02 -40.35
N LEU A 407 -20.51 -18.11 -40.48
CA LEU A 407 -19.58 -17.72 -39.43
C LEU A 407 -19.63 -16.21 -39.13
N ALA A 408 -19.77 -15.38 -40.17
CA ALA A 408 -19.98 -13.95 -40.00
C ALA A 408 -21.32 -13.64 -39.30
N GLY A 409 -22.39 -14.40 -39.60
CA GLY A 409 -23.69 -14.33 -38.93
C GLY A 409 -23.61 -14.65 -37.44
N VAL A 410 -22.87 -15.70 -37.06
CA VAL A 410 -22.57 -16.00 -35.64
C VAL A 410 -21.84 -14.82 -35.00
N GLY A 411 -20.85 -14.23 -35.69
CA GLY A 411 -20.14 -13.04 -35.25
C GLY A 411 -21.06 -11.84 -35.00
N ILE A 412 -22.04 -11.59 -35.88
CA ILE A 412 -23.05 -10.53 -35.71
C ILE A 412 -23.87 -10.75 -34.43
N VAL A 413 -24.35 -11.97 -34.19
CA VAL A 413 -25.13 -12.30 -32.97
C VAL A 413 -24.29 -12.05 -31.72
N VAL A 414 -23.04 -12.51 -31.71
CA VAL A 414 -22.12 -12.31 -30.59
C VAL A 414 -21.81 -10.81 -30.40
N ALA A 415 -21.63 -10.04 -31.47
CA ALA A 415 -21.38 -8.60 -31.40
C ALA A 415 -22.61 -7.81 -30.89
N ILE A 416 -23.84 -8.23 -31.21
CA ILE A 416 -25.07 -7.66 -30.62
C ILE A 416 -25.12 -7.96 -29.12
N ALA A 417 -24.80 -9.20 -28.71
CA ALA A 417 -24.69 -9.54 -27.29
C ALA A 417 -23.59 -8.70 -26.60
N PHE A 418 -22.50 -8.40 -27.31
CA PHE A 418 -21.40 -7.58 -26.80
C PHE A 418 -21.84 -6.14 -26.52
N ILE A 419 -22.61 -5.54 -27.44
CA ILE A 419 -23.23 -4.23 -27.23
C ILE A 419 -24.19 -4.26 -26.03
N GLY A 420 -25.00 -5.33 -25.91
CA GLY A 420 -25.90 -5.51 -24.77
C GLY A 420 -25.17 -5.56 -23.42
N ALA A 421 -24.08 -6.32 -23.34
CA ALA A 421 -23.25 -6.41 -22.14
C ALA A 421 -22.58 -5.06 -21.80
N ALA A 422 -22.06 -4.35 -22.81
CA ALA A 422 -21.45 -3.03 -22.63
C ALA A 422 -22.47 -1.99 -22.16
N TRP A 423 -23.68 -2.03 -22.70
CA TRP A 423 -24.77 -1.15 -22.27
C TRP A 423 -25.22 -1.46 -20.84
N TRP A 424 -25.32 -2.73 -20.47
CA TRP A 424 -25.63 -3.11 -19.10
C TRP A 424 -24.57 -2.64 -18.11
N LEU A 425 -23.28 -2.82 -18.43
CA LEU A 425 -22.18 -2.29 -17.62
C LEU A 425 -22.28 -0.77 -17.43
N ARG A 426 -22.53 -0.04 -18.53
CA ARG A 426 -22.74 1.42 -18.51
C ARG A 426 -23.83 1.83 -17.52
N SER A 427 -24.92 1.08 -17.42
CA SER A 427 -26.02 1.40 -16.48
C SER A 427 -25.60 1.25 -15.02
N GLN A 428 -24.85 0.19 -14.67
CA GLN A 428 -24.48 -0.11 -13.28
C GLN A 428 -23.31 0.75 -12.77
N TYR A 429 -22.47 1.26 -13.69
CA TYR A 429 -21.27 2.01 -13.35
C TYR A 429 -21.58 3.38 -12.71
N LEU A 430 -22.65 4.04 -13.16
CA LEU A 430 -23.07 5.34 -12.61
C LEU A 430 -23.42 5.20 -11.13
N ASP A 431 -24.30 4.25 -10.78
CA ASP A 431 -24.72 4.00 -9.39
C ASP A 431 -23.53 3.69 -8.45
N ALA A 432 -22.54 2.96 -8.96
CA ALA A 432 -21.33 2.59 -8.21
C ALA A 432 -20.43 3.80 -7.92
N ILE A 433 -20.30 4.72 -8.87
CA ILE A 433 -19.56 5.98 -8.68
C ILE A 433 -20.27 6.83 -7.63
N TYR A 434 -21.58 7.04 -7.76
CA TYR A 434 -22.36 7.85 -6.83
C TYR A 434 -22.25 7.35 -5.38
N THR A 435 -22.33 6.03 -5.20
CA THR A 435 -22.20 5.40 -3.88
C THR A 435 -20.80 5.64 -3.26
N ARG A 436 -19.76 5.72 -4.09
CA ARG A 436 -18.37 5.91 -3.65
C ARG A 436 -17.97 7.36 -3.42
N LEU A 437 -18.61 8.30 -4.11
CA LEU A 437 -18.52 9.72 -3.79
C LEU A 437 -19.00 9.98 -2.36
N ARG A 438 -20.10 9.32 -1.96
CA ARG A 438 -20.65 9.45 -0.60
C ARG A 438 -19.65 9.04 0.48
N THR A 439 -18.75 8.10 0.19
CA THR A 439 -17.74 7.58 1.13
C THR A 439 -16.34 8.20 0.99
N HIS A 440 -16.17 9.29 0.21
CA HIS A 440 -14.90 10.01 0.02
C HIS A 440 -13.75 9.14 -0.56
N ALA A 441 -14.07 8.08 -1.31
CA ALA A 441 -13.08 7.13 -1.81
C ALA A 441 -12.53 7.46 -3.22
N LEU A 442 -13.09 8.47 -3.90
CA LEU A 442 -12.73 8.85 -5.27
C LEU A 442 -12.26 10.31 -5.34
N SER A 443 -11.19 10.59 -6.09
CA SER A 443 -10.74 11.96 -6.30
C SER A 443 -11.60 12.70 -7.32
N LEU A 444 -11.64 14.04 -7.26
CA LEU A 444 -12.39 14.88 -8.20
C LEU A 444 -11.95 14.67 -9.66
N ALA A 445 -10.69 14.32 -9.88
CA ALA A 445 -10.15 14.02 -11.20
C ALA A 445 -10.66 12.66 -11.73
N ASP A 446 -10.73 11.64 -10.86
CA ASP A 446 -11.25 10.32 -11.22
C ASP A 446 -12.75 10.37 -11.54
N TYR A 447 -13.51 11.20 -10.81
CA TYR A 447 -14.92 11.47 -11.11
C TYR A 447 -15.12 12.13 -12.47
N GLN A 448 -14.29 13.13 -12.80
CA GLN A 448 -14.34 13.84 -14.09
C GLN A 448 -14.08 12.90 -15.26
N GLN A 449 -13.03 12.08 -15.16
CA GLN A 449 -12.68 11.12 -16.21
C GLN A 449 -13.77 10.05 -16.39
N ALA A 450 -14.42 9.64 -15.30
CA ALA A 450 -15.48 8.66 -15.33
C ALA A 450 -16.79 9.19 -15.96
N VAL A 451 -17.16 10.44 -15.68
CA VAL A 451 -18.46 11.03 -16.09
C VAL A 451 -18.40 11.74 -17.45
N GLY A 452 -17.29 12.41 -17.77
CA GLY A 452 -17.17 13.27 -18.96
C GLY A 452 -17.95 14.59 -18.82
N ARG A 453 -18.58 15.07 -19.90
CA ARG A 453 -19.48 16.24 -19.85
C ARG A 453 -20.76 15.89 -19.07
N PRO A 454 -21.11 16.64 -18.01
CA PRO A 454 -22.25 16.30 -17.17
C PRO A 454 -23.58 16.49 -17.89
N ALA A 455 -24.53 15.58 -17.65
CA ALA A 455 -25.91 15.72 -18.09
C ALA A 455 -26.64 16.82 -17.29
N PRO A 456 -27.72 17.42 -17.82
CA PRO A 456 -28.48 18.47 -17.13
C PRO A 456 -28.99 18.05 -15.74
N GLU A 457 -29.36 16.78 -15.58
CA GLU A 457 -29.81 16.21 -14.30
C GLU A 457 -28.67 16.13 -13.27
N GLU A 458 -27.47 15.73 -13.70
CA GLU A 458 -26.26 15.65 -12.86
C GLU A 458 -25.82 17.06 -12.40
N ILE A 459 -25.98 18.07 -13.27
CA ILE A 459 -25.74 19.49 -12.92
C ILE A 459 -26.73 19.93 -11.84
N ALA A 460 -28.02 19.65 -12.00
CA ALA A 460 -29.05 20.04 -11.04
C ALA A 460 -28.83 19.40 -9.66
N GLU A 461 -28.38 18.15 -9.63
CA GLU A 461 -28.02 17.45 -8.39
C GLU A 461 -26.82 18.11 -7.68
N LEU A 462 -25.77 18.47 -8.42
CA LEU A 462 -24.63 19.21 -7.84
C LEU A 462 -25.07 20.57 -7.29
N GLN A 463 -25.96 21.30 -7.98
CA GLN A 463 -26.51 22.56 -7.48
C GLN A 463 -27.27 22.38 -6.16
N ALA A 464 -28.06 21.30 -6.03
CA ALA A 464 -28.77 20.98 -4.79
C ALA A 464 -27.80 20.69 -3.64
N HIS A 465 -26.72 19.95 -3.90
CA HIS A 465 -25.69 19.66 -2.90
C HIS A 465 -24.91 20.91 -2.48
N VAL A 466 -24.65 21.86 -3.37
CA VAL A 466 -24.05 23.16 -3.04
C VAL A 466 -24.97 23.98 -2.11
N ARG A 467 -26.28 23.95 -2.33
CA ARG A 467 -27.27 24.71 -1.54
C ARG A 467 -27.59 24.11 -0.17
N GLY A 468 -27.62 22.78 -0.05
CA GLY A 468 -28.15 22.10 1.15
C GLY A 468 -27.35 20.92 1.70
N GLY A 469 -26.21 20.56 1.10
CA GLY A 469 -25.41 19.42 1.55
C GLY A 469 -24.74 19.62 2.92
N GLU A 470 -24.22 18.55 3.52
CA GLU A 470 -23.30 18.67 4.65
C GLU A 470 -22.06 19.52 4.28
N LYS A 471 -21.41 20.14 5.26
CA LYS A 471 -20.30 21.10 5.05
C LYS A 471 -19.24 20.61 4.05
N ARG A 472 -18.81 19.34 4.15
CA ARG A 472 -17.81 18.73 3.26
C ARG A 472 -18.36 18.43 1.86
N MET A 473 -19.62 18.02 1.77
CA MET A 473 -20.28 17.73 0.50
C MET A 473 -20.48 19.02 -0.32
N ARG A 474 -20.74 20.15 0.37
CA ARG A 474 -20.85 21.47 -0.25
C ARG A 474 -19.54 21.93 -0.91
N GLU A 475 -18.41 21.80 -0.22
CA GLU A 475 -17.09 22.17 -0.76
C GLU A 475 -16.75 21.36 -2.02
N PHE A 476 -16.99 20.05 -1.98
CA PHE A 476 -16.79 19.18 -3.13
C PHE A 476 -17.73 19.53 -4.28
N ALA A 477 -19.03 19.67 -4.03
CA ALA A 477 -20.01 19.95 -5.06
C ALA A 477 -19.75 21.30 -5.74
N ALA A 478 -19.30 22.31 -4.98
CA ALA A 478 -18.90 23.61 -5.53
C ALA A 478 -17.66 23.49 -6.42
N ALA A 479 -16.62 22.78 -5.98
CA ALA A 479 -15.41 22.54 -6.76
C ALA A 479 -15.69 21.71 -8.03
N ALA A 480 -16.56 20.71 -7.94
CA ALA A 480 -17.01 19.89 -9.07
C ALA A 480 -17.78 20.74 -10.08
N LEU A 481 -18.76 21.52 -9.62
CA LEU A 481 -19.61 22.33 -10.49
C LEU A 481 -18.81 23.44 -11.18
N ALA A 482 -17.93 24.15 -10.45
CA ALA A 482 -17.09 25.20 -11.02
C ALA A 482 -16.17 24.72 -12.15
N ARG A 483 -15.74 23.46 -12.07
CA ARG A 483 -14.82 22.86 -13.05
C ARG A 483 -15.55 22.12 -14.19
N MET A 484 -16.70 21.52 -13.91
CA MET A 484 -17.47 20.74 -14.89
C MET A 484 -18.48 21.59 -15.69
N SER A 485 -19.05 22.63 -15.08
CA SER A 485 -19.95 23.59 -15.73
C SER A 485 -19.68 25.01 -15.22
N PRO A 486 -18.58 25.64 -15.70
CA PRO A 486 -18.17 26.97 -15.24
C PRO A 486 -19.27 28.02 -15.38
N ASP A 487 -20.06 27.98 -16.46
CA ASP A 487 -21.16 28.92 -16.70
C ASP A 487 -22.30 28.78 -15.68
N THR A 488 -22.63 27.53 -15.31
CA THR A 488 -23.67 27.25 -14.31
C THR A 488 -23.21 27.68 -12.93
N PHE A 489 -21.96 27.38 -12.57
CA PHE A 489 -21.38 27.85 -11.32
C PHE A 489 -21.31 29.38 -11.27
N ALA A 490 -20.90 30.02 -12.38
CA ALA A 490 -20.87 31.47 -12.50
C ALA A 490 -22.24 32.12 -12.30
N GLY A 491 -23.32 31.48 -12.76
CA GLY A 491 -24.69 31.91 -12.50
C GLY A 491 -25.07 31.84 -11.02
N MET A 492 -24.44 30.96 -10.24
CA MET A 492 -24.67 30.82 -8.79
C MET A 492 -23.80 31.75 -7.95
N VAL A 493 -22.69 32.28 -8.47
CA VAL A 493 -21.75 33.12 -7.69
C VAL A 493 -22.46 34.26 -6.91
N PRO A 494 -23.40 35.03 -7.47
CA PRO A 494 -24.12 36.07 -6.72
C PRO A 494 -24.93 35.51 -5.54
N GLU A 495 -25.59 34.37 -5.72
CA GLU A 495 -26.34 33.66 -4.67
C GLU A 495 -25.39 33.17 -3.57
N LEU A 496 -24.24 32.59 -3.96
CA LEU A 496 -23.27 32.01 -3.03
C LEU A 496 -22.53 33.07 -2.19
N LEU A 497 -22.26 34.24 -2.77
CA LEU A 497 -21.67 35.38 -2.04
C LEU A 497 -22.62 35.96 -0.98
N GLY A 498 -23.93 35.80 -1.15
CA GLY A 498 -24.95 36.18 -0.16
C GLY A 498 -25.18 35.15 0.95
N SER A 499 -24.48 34.01 0.91
CA SER A 499 -24.64 32.94 1.90
C SER A 499 -24.14 33.36 3.28
N SER A 500 -24.82 32.91 4.34
CA SER A 500 -24.38 33.10 5.73
C SER A 500 -23.09 32.32 6.06
N ASP A 501 -22.75 31.30 5.27
CA ASP A 501 -21.57 30.46 5.50
C ASP A 501 -20.31 31.07 4.84
N PRO A 502 -19.27 31.46 5.62
CA PRO A 502 -18.05 32.07 5.10
C PRO A 502 -17.27 31.14 4.16
N VAL A 503 -17.38 29.82 4.31
CA VAL A 503 -16.70 28.86 3.43
C VAL A 503 -17.27 28.93 2.00
N ILE A 504 -18.59 29.10 1.88
CA ILE A 504 -19.27 29.20 0.59
C ILE A 504 -18.92 30.53 -0.09
N ARG A 505 -18.92 31.63 0.67
CA ARG A 505 -18.49 32.94 0.15
C ARG A 505 -17.05 32.89 -0.36
N ARG A 506 -16.15 32.27 0.41
CA ARG A 506 -14.74 32.03 0.01
C ARG A 506 -14.64 31.21 -1.28
N LEU A 507 -15.36 30.09 -1.39
CA LEU A 507 -15.33 29.22 -2.58
C LEU A 507 -15.87 29.93 -3.82
N ALA A 508 -16.92 30.73 -3.67
CA ALA A 508 -17.48 31.53 -4.77
C ALA A 508 -16.44 32.51 -5.34
N LEU A 509 -15.62 33.13 -4.47
CA LEU A 509 -14.53 34.03 -4.89
C LEU A 509 -13.33 33.27 -5.50
N GLN A 510 -13.02 32.07 -4.99
CA GLN A 510 -11.87 31.28 -5.46
C GLN A 510 -12.11 30.59 -6.80
N LEU A 511 -13.34 30.12 -7.02
CA LEU A 511 -13.68 29.25 -8.15
C LEU A 511 -14.53 29.96 -9.21
N GLY A 512 -15.08 31.13 -8.90
CA GLY A 512 -15.87 31.93 -9.82
C GLY A 512 -15.01 32.53 -10.94
N PRO A 513 -15.51 32.61 -12.18
CA PRO A 513 -14.76 33.27 -13.25
C PRO A 513 -14.64 34.78 -12.96
N PRO A 514 -13.44 35.36 -13.12
CA PRO A 514 -13.16 36.74 -12.71
C PRO A 514 -14.04 37.77 -13.42
N GLU A 515 -14.46 37.50 -14.66
CA GLU A 515 -15.32 38.37 -15.47
C GLU A 515 -16.76 38.52 -14.91
N ARG A 516 -17.20 37.60 -14.06
CA ARG A 516 -18.57 37.57 -13.51
C ARG A 516 -18.65 38.09 -12.07
N ILE A 517 -17.51 38.32 -11.42
CA ILE A 517 -17.46 38.89 -10.07
C ILE A 517 -17.46 40.42 -10.20
N THR A 518 -18.54 41.06 -9.75
CA THR A 518 -18.68 42.52 -9.85
C THR A 518 -17.79 43.26 -8.86
N ARG A 519 -17.49 44.54 -9.14
CA ARG A 519 -16.75 45.41 -8.21
C ARG A 519 -17.43 45.56 -6.87
N GLU A 520 -18.76 45.66 -6.86
CA GLU A 520 -19.54 45.80 -5.62
C GLU A 520 -19.43 44.54 -4.75
N GLN A 521 -19.49 43.36 -5.37
CA GLN A 521 -19.31 42.08 -4.67
C GLN A 521 -17.90 41.92 -4.11
N LEU A 522 -16.87 42.32 -4.85
CA LEU A 522 -15.50 42.35 -4.34
C LEU A 522 -15.34 43.35 -3.19
N ALA A 523 -15.92 44.55 -3.31
CA ALA A 523 -15.87 45.57 -2.26
C ALA A 523 -16.60 45.12 -0.99
N ALA A 524 -17.74 44.44 -1.11
CA ALA A 524 -18.44 43.84 0.01
C ALA A 524 -17.59 42.73 0.68
N ALA A 525 -16.99 41.84 -0.12
CA ALA A 525 -16.16 40.75 0.40
C ALA A 525 -14.83 41.23 1.03
N ARG A 526 -14.30 42.40 0.61
CA ARG A 526 -13.13 43.04 1.27
C ARG A 526 -13.42 43.47 2.71
N ASN A 527 -14.68 43.75 3.03
CA ASN A 527 -15.14 44.17 4.36
C ASN A 527 -15.84 43.03 5.13
N ASP A 528 -15.69 41.77 4.68
CA ASP A 528 -16.28 40.62 5.36
C ASP A 528 -15.68 40.44 6.77
N GLU A 529 -16.49 39.97 7.72
CA GLU A 529 -16.05 39.67 9.08
C GLU A 529 -14.99 38.56 9.12
N ASN A 530 -14.96 37.67 8.11
CA ASN A 530 -14.04 36.54 8.05
C ASN A 530 -12.77 36.85 7.22
N GLY A 531 -11.60 36.70 7.83
CA GLY A 531 -10.28 36.86 7.18
C GLY A 531 -10.08 36.04 5.90
N TRP A 532 -10.60 34.81 5.83
CA TRP A 532 -10.44 33.96 4.66
C TRP A 532 -11.26 34.44 3.46
N VAL A 533 -12.41 35.08 3.71
CA VAL A 533 -13.21 35.71 2.65
C VAL A 533 -12.53 36.98 2.15
N ARG A 534 -12.00 37.80 3.07
CA ARG A 534 -11.20 38.99 2.73
C ARG A 534 -9.95 38.63 1.90
N ALA A 535 -9.23 37.59 2.30
CA ALA A 535 -8.07 37.07 1.57
C ALA A 535 -8.47 36.51 0.19
N ALA A 536 -9.58 35.78 0.09
CA ALA A 536 -10.08 35.27 -1.19
C ALA A 536 -10.54 36.40 -2.12
N ALA A 537 -11.15 37.46 -1.58
CA ALA A 537 -11.50 38.67 -2.31
C ALA A 537 -10.26 39.38 -2.84
N ALA A 538 -9.17 39.37 -2.07
CA ALA A 538 -7.91 39.95 -2.50
C ALA A 538 -7.32 39.20 -3.70
N VAL A 539 -7.25 37.86 -3.61
CA VAL A 539 -6.77 36.99 -4.71
C VAL A 539 -7.66 37.14 -5.95
N ALA A 540 -8.98 37.08 -5.79
CA ALA A 540 -9.92 37.25 -6.90
C ALA A 540 -9.77 38.63 -7.55
N GLY A 541 -9.64 39.69 -6.75
CA GLY A 541 -9.48 41.06 -7.23
C GLY A 541 -8.22 41.32 -8.07
N MET A 542 -7.16 40.52 -7.92
CA MET A 542 -5.96 40.60 -8.74
C MET A 542 -6.09 39.86 -10.09
N THR A 543 -7.08 38.97 -10.22
CA THR A 543 -7.36 38.23 -11.46
C THR A 543 -8.39 38.92 -12.36
N VAL A 544 -9.01 40.01 -11.89
CA VAL A 544 -10.02 40.79 -12.63
C VAL A 544 -9.33 41.89 -13.47
N PRO A 545 -9.82 42.20 -14.69
CA PRO A 545 -9.16 43.12 -15.63
C PRO A 545 -8.84 44.53 -15.11
N GLU A 546 -9.62 45.04 -14.14
CA GLU A 546 -9.33 46.29 -13.45
C GLU A 546 -9.21 46.03 -11.93
N PRO A 547 -8.00 45.78 -11.40
CA PRO A 547 -7.80 45.54 -9.98
C PRO A 547 -8.14 46.82 -9.20
N GLY A 548 -9.11 46.73 -8.29
CA GLY A 548 -9.49 47.89 -7.47
C GLY A 548 -8.39 48.25 -6.47
N ASP A 549 -8.17 49.54 -6.23
CA ASP A 549 -7.12 50.07 -5.33
C ASP A 549 -7.18 49.47 -3.90
N GLY A 550 -6.01 49.33 -3.26
CA GLY A 550 -5.88 48.97 -1.83
C GLY A 550 -5.79 47.46 -1.50
N LEU A 551 -5.66 46.58 -2.48
CA LEU A 551 -5.55 45.13 -2.29
C LEU A 551 -4.30 44.72 -1.49
N ASP A 552 -3.16 45.33 -1.78
CA ASP A 552 -1.91 45.06 -1.07
C ASP A 552 -1.99 45.53 0.40
N GLY A 553 -2.71 46.62 0.65
CA GLY A 553 -3.00 47.12 1.99
C GLY A 553 -3.89 46.19 2.80
N LEU A 554 -4.87 45.54 2.17
CA LEU A 554 -5.73 44.54 2.81
C LEU A 554 -4.93 43.30 3.24
N LEU A 555 -4.09 42.76 2.35
CA LEU A 555 -3.25 41.60 2.66
C LEU A 555 -2.18 41.93 3.71
N ALA A 556 -1.59 43.12 3.66
CA ALA A 556 -0.68 43.60 4.70
C ALA A 556 -1.41 43.71 6.06
N GLY A 557 -2.63 44.26 6.08
CA GLY A 557 -3.45 44.36 7.29
C GLY A 557 -3.82 43.00 7.88
N LEU A 558 -4.15 42.01 7.06
CA LEU A 558 -4.41 40.63 7.50
C LEU A 558 -3.13 39.95 8.03
N ARG A 559 -1.98 40.22 7.40
CA ARG A 559 -0.69 39.65 7.80
C ARG A 559 -0.23 40.16 9.17
N ASP A 560 -0.52 41.43 9.48
CA ASP A 560 -0.13 42.06 10.75
C ASP A 560 -1.26 42.03 11.80
N ALA A 561 -2.34 41.29 11.53
CA ALA A 561 -3.49 41.16 12.42
C ALA A 561 -3.16 40.38 13.71
N PRO A 562 -3.79 40.73 14.85
CA PRO A 562 -3.60 40.01 16.10
C PRO A 562 -4.16 38.57 16.05
N ASP A 563 -5.22 38.35 15.26
CA ASP A 563 -5.84 37.02 15.11
C ASP A 563 -4.99 36.10 14.21
N PRO A 564 -4.54 34.92 14.71
CA PRO A 564 -3.85 33.93 13.90
C PRO A 564 -4.62 33.47 12.65
N GLN A 565 -5.97 33.47 12.68
CA GLN A 565 -6.76 33.06 11.50
C GLN A 565 -6.63 34.04 10.34
N ASP A 566 -6.56 35.33 10.64
CA ASP A 566 -6.36 36.40 9.65
C ASP A 566 -4.95 36.32 9.05
N ARG A 567 -3.92 36.07 9.90
CA ARG A 567 -2.54 35.88 9.44
C ARG A 567 -2.39 34.63 8.57
N ALA A 568 -3.03 33.52 8.95
CA ALA A 568 -3.05 32.30 8.15
C ALA A 568 -3.77 32.51 6.80
N ALA A 569 -4.86 33.28 6.78
CA ALA A 569 -5.55 33.65 5.55
C ALA A 569 -4.66 34.51 4.62
N ALA A 570 -3.88 35.43 5.18
CA ALA A 570 -2.90 36.22 4.42
C ALA A 570 -1.81 35.34 3.79
N VAL A 571 -1.28 34.39 4.56
CA VAL A 571 -0.28 33.40 4.09
C VAL A 571 -0.86 32.50 3.00
N TRP A 572 -2.11 32.07 3.16
CA TRP A 572 -2.83 31.31 2.13
C TRP A 572 -2.93 32.09 0.80
N ALA A 573 -3.27 33.38 0.86
CA ALA A 573 -3.37 34.24 -0.32
C ALA A 573 -2.00 34.45 -0.98
N ALA A 574 -0.93 34.58 -0.19
CA ALA A 574 0.44 34.73 -0.69
C ALA A 574 0.86 33.60 -1.64
N ALA A 575 0.36 32.37 -1.46
CA ALA A 575 0.63 31.25 -2.36
C ALA A 575 0.14 31.48 -3.80
N PHE A 576 -0.99 32.17 -3.97
CA PHE A 576 -1.57 32.48 -5.28
C PHE A 576 -0.88 33.68 -5.93
N LEU A 577 -0.31 34.57 -5.11
CA LEU A 577 0.41 35.76 -5.55
C LEU A 577 1.91 35.52 -5.74
N ALA A 578 2.39 34.31 -5.41
CA ALA A 578 3.80 33.96 -5.38
C ALA A 578 4.64 34.90 -4.48
N ASP A 579 4.07 35.40 -3.37
CA ASP A 579 4.80 36.19 -2.36
C ASP A 579 5.57 35.24 -1.41
N GLU A 580 6.80 34.91 -1.80
CA GLU A 580 7.72 34.08 -1.02
C GLU A 580 7.99 34.63 0.38
N GLY A 581 8.15 35.95 0.51
CA GLY A 581 8.50 36.62 1.76
C GLY A 581 7.38 36.57 2.79
N ALA A 582 6.11 36.64 2.36
CA ALA A 582 4.97 36.43 3.25
C ALA A 582 4.89 34.98 3.76
N ILE A 583 5.14 33.98 2.91
CA ILE A 583 5.13 32.57 3.30
C ILE A 583 6.30 32.26 4.26
N ALA A 584 7.50 32.75 3.96
CA ALA A 584 8.68 32.59 4.82
C ALA A 584 8.48 33.22 6.22
N ARG A 585 7.81 34.37 6.29
CA ARG A 585 7.41 34.99 7.57
C ARG A 585 6.36 34.15 8.29
N GLY A 586 5.35 33.63 7.59
CA GLY A 586 4.34 32.74 8.16
C GLY A 586 4.93 31.47 8.78
N MET A 587 5.97 30.90 8.17
CA MET A 587 6.72 29.75 8.72
C MET A 587 7.49 30.09 10.02
N ARG A 588 7.70 31.38 10.32
CA ARG A 588 8.38 31.86 11.53
C ARG A 588 7.42 32.49 12.53
N ASP A 589 6.10 32.38 12.32
CA ASP A 589 5.08 32.96 13.19
C ASP A 589 5.09 32.26 14.57
N ALA A 590 4.73 33.01 15.61
CA ALA A 590 4.61 32.48 16.96
C ALA A 590 3.50 31.43 17.08
N ASP A 591 2.41 31.57 16.31
CA ASP A 591 1.27 30.66 16.34
C ASP A 591 1.47 29.46 15.39
N ARG A 592 1.22 28.25 15.91
CA ARG A 592 1.37 27.00 15.16
C ARG A 592 0.46 26.89 13.93
N GLN A 593 -0.75 27.47 13.97
CA GLN A 593 -1.70 27.37 12.85
C GLN A 593 -1.22 28.13 11.63
N VAL A 594 -0.57 29.28 11.86
CA VAL A 594 0.01 30.10 10.79
C VAL A 594 1.20 29.39 10.17
N ARG A 595 2.09 28.78 10.98
CA ARG A 595 3.21 27.96 10.49
C ARG A 595 2.73 26.79 9.62
N LEU A 596 1.70 26.06 10.07
CA LEU A 596 1.11 24.95 9.30
C LEU A 596 0.54 25.41 7.95
N GLU A 597 -0.22 26.51 7.92
CA GLU A 597 -0.77 27.01 6.66
C GLU A 597 0.34 27.53 5.73
N ALA A 598 1.43 28.09 6.27
CA ALA A 598 2.59 28.51 5.49
C ALA A 598 3.26 27.32 4.78
N ILE A 599 3.45 26.20 5.48
CA ILE A 599 4.01 24.98 4.90
C ILE A 599 3.08 24.40 3.82
N ARG A 600 1.77 24.39 4.05
CA ARG A 600 0.79 23.93 3.04
C ARG A 600 0.70 24.86 1.83
N SER A 601 0.85 26.16 2.06
CA SER A 601 0.85 27.20 1.03
C SER A 601 2.08 27.08 0.14
N PHE A 602 3.25 26.81 0.73
CA PHE A 602 4.47 26.47 0.01
C PHE A 602 4.28 25.28 -0.94
N ALA A 603 3.56 24.23 -0.53
CA ALA A 603 3.29 23.06 -1.37
C ALA A 603 2.51 23.38 -2.67
N ARG A 604 1.79 24.51 -2.70
CA ARG A 604 1.03 24.95 -3.88
C ARG A 604 1.89 25.74 -4.89
N MET A 605 3.06 26.21 -4.47
CA MET A 605 3.95 26.98 -5.33
C MET A 605 4.68 26.07 -6.33
N LYS A 606 4.67 26.43 -7.61
CA LYS A 606 5.35 25.68 -8.68
C LYS A 606 6.79 26.19 -8.90
N GLY A 607 7.71 25.80 -8.02
CA GLY A 607 9.07 25.44 -8.45
C GLY A 607 10.20 26.47 -8.42
N GLU A 608 10.10 27.60 -7.74
CA GLU A 608 11.26 28.46 -7.49
C GLU A 608 11.14 29.06 -6.10
N VAL A 609 12.04 28.71 -5.18
CA VAL A 609 12.14 29.42 -3.91
C VAL A 609 13.53 29.32 -3.29
N ARG A 610 14.27 30.43 -3.26
CA ARG A 610 15.55 30.53 -2.54
C ARG A 610 15.35 31.02 -1.09
N GLU A 611 14.35 31.87 -0.83
CA GLU A 611 14.15 32.51 0.47
C GLU A 611 13.43 31.62 1.51
N ILE A 612 12.55 30.71 1.08
CA ILE A 612 11.81 29.79 1.98
C ILE A 612 12.69 28.62 2.48
N ALA A 613 13.79 28.29 1.82
CA ALA A 613 14.64 27.15 2.20
C ALA A 613 15.10 27.22 3.68
N GLU A 614 15.50 28.40 4.14
CA GLU A 614 15.87 28.62 5.54
C GLU A 614 14.68 28.39 6.49
N ALA A 615 13.53 28.95 6.17
CA ALA A 615 12.34 28.87 7.01
C ALA A 615 11.79 27.43 7.09
N LEU A 616 11.81 26.69 5.98
CA LEU A 616 11.40 25.29 5.96
C LEU A 616 12.37 24.39 6.73
N VAL A 617 13.69 24.59 6.58
CA VAL A 617 14.70 23.86 7.37
C VAL A 617 14.55 24.12 8.87
N ALA A 618 14.21 25.35 9.26
CA ALA A 618 13.88 25.66 10.65
C ALA A 618 12.62 24.90 11.13
N CYS A 619 11.57 24.82 10.31
CA CYS A 619 10.34 24.08 10.64
C CYS A 619 10.56 22.56 10.79
N LEU A 620 11.60 21.99 10.17
CA LEU A 620 11.96 20.56 10.40
C LEU A 620 12.41 20.29 11.84
N ARG A 621 12.91 21.32 12.53
CA ARG A 621 13.36 21.30 13.93
C ARG A 621 12.42 22.09 14.85
N ASP A 622 11.18 22.35 14.43
CA ASP A 622 10.19 23.07 15.25
C ASP A 622 9.91 22.32 16.56
N ASP A 623 9.59 23.04 17.63
CA ASP A 623 9.23 22.42 18.91
C ASP A 623 7.90 21.65 18.80
N ASP A 624 6.97 22.10 17.95
CA ASP A 624 5.67 21.48 17.73
C ASP A 624 5.76 20.29 16.74
N VAL A 625 5.23 19.15 17.16
CA VAL A 625 5.28 17.89 16.41
C VAL A 625 4.46 17.95 15.11
N GLU A 626 3.32 18.64 15.09
CA GLU A 626 2.47 18.73 13.90
C GLU A 626 3.15 19.57 12.82
N VAL A 627 3.85 20.64 13.22
CA VAL A 627 4.64 21.49 12.31
C VAL A 627 5.79 20.69 11.69
N ARG A 628 6.56 19.95 12.50
CA ARG A 628 7.62 19.07 11.99
C ARG A 628 7.07 18.04 11.00
N ARG A 629 5.93 17.42 11.31
CA ARG A 629 5.29 16.41 10.45
C ARG A 629 4.88 16.97 9.09
N GLU A 630 4.23 18.14 9.08
CA GLU A 630 3.83 18.80 7.82
C GLU A 630 5.08 19.25 7.03
N ALA A 631 6.10 19.82 7.70
CA ALA A 631 7.35 20.22 7.07
C ALA A 631 8.07 19.04 6.41
N LEU A 632 8.15 17.89 7.11
CA LEU A 632 8.73 16.66 6.57
C LEU A 632 7.92 16.09 5.40
N CYS A 633 6.59 16.18 5.45
CA CYS A 633 5.73 15.78 4.33
C CYS A 633 6.05 16.58 3.06
N GLN A 634 6.32 17.88 3.19
CA GLN A 634 6.76 18.70 2.05
C GLN A 634 8.21 18.43 1.67
N ALA A 635 9.08 18.15 2.64
CA ALA A 635 10.48 17.80 2.43
C ALA A 635 10.65 16.53 1.57
N VAL A 636 9.71 15.58 1.58
CA VAL A 636 9.72 14.41 0.67
C VAL A 636 9.58 14.82 -0.81
N ARG A 637 8.96 15.96 -1.10
CA ARG A 637 8.60 16.41 -2.47
C ARG A 637 9.48 17.55 -2.98
N TRP A 638 10.31 18.12 -2.12
CA TRP A 638 11.10 19.31 -2.40
C TRP A 638 12.59 19.02 -2.32
N THR A 639 13.37 19.64 -3.22
CA THR A 639 14.83 19.53 -3.24
C THR A 639 15.45 20.86 -2.82
N PRO A 640 16.29 20.91 -1.78
CA PRO A 640 16.90 22.15 -1.33
C PRO A 640 17.91 22.72 -2.34
N PRO A 641 18.11 24.05 -2.36
CA PRO A 641 19.26 24.67 -3.04
C PRO A 641 20.60 24.13 -2.50
N ALA A 642 21.64 24.12 -3.33
CA ALA A 642 22.94 23.54 -2.99
C ALA A 642 23.55 24.09 -1.68
N ASP A 643 23.33 25.38 -1.39
CA ASP A 643 23.82 26.06 -0.19
C ASP A 643 23.21 25.49 1.12
N TRP A 644 22.03 24.85 1.03
CA TRP A 644 21.24 24.37 2.17
C TRP A 644 21.25 22.85 2.33
N THR A 645 21.78 22.09 1.37
CA THR A 645 21.78 20.62 1.37
C THR A 645 22.32 20.03 2.66
N ARG A 646 23.43 20.56 3.20
CA ARG A 646 24.03 20.06 4.44
C ARG A 646 23.11 20.26 5.65
N ARG A 647 22.58 21.48 5.84
CA ARG A 647 21.69 21.80 6.97
C ARG A 647 20.38 21.03 6.89
N PHE A 648 19.87 20.82 5.68
CA PHE A 648 18.71 19.99 5.42
C PHE A 648 18.96 18.53 5.81
N SER A 649 20.10 17.95 5.40
CA SER A 649 20.51 16.59 5.77
C SER A 649 20.64 16.42 7.30
N GLU A 650 21.26 17.38 7.98
CA GLU A 650 21.37 17.38 9.45
C GLU A 650 19.99 17.47 10.12
N ALA A 651 19.09 18.30 9.63
CA ALA A 651 17.72 18.42 10.16
C ALA A 651 16.89 17.14 9.97
N LEU A 652 17.05 16.46 8.84
CA LEU A 652 16.43 15.15 8.63
C LEU A 652 16.97 14.09 9.61
N ALA A 653 18.29 14.11 9.89
CA ALA A 653 18.92 13.18 10.82
C ALA A 653 18.40 13.36 12.25
N ASP A 654 18.24 14.61 12.69
CA ASP A 654 17.60 14.91 13.98
C ASP A 654 16.14 14.42 14.03
N GLY A 655 15.44 14.45 12.89
CA GLY A 655 14.09 13.91 12.77
C GLY A 655 13.98 12.42 13.11
N LEU A 656 15.04 11.62 12.88
CA LEU A 656 15.09 10.21 13.28
C LEU A 656 15.22 10.02 14.80
N ALA A 657 15.71 11.03 15.51
CA ALA A 657 15.80 11.03 16.97
C ALA A 657 14.51 11.55 17.65
N SER A 658 13.47 11.90 16.89
CA SER A 658 12.20 12.38 17.45
C SER A 658 11.46 11.27 18.19
N GLY A 659 10.81 11.60 19.31
CA GLY A 659 9.90 10.69 20.02
C GLY A 659 8.59 10.40 19.26
N ASP A 660 8.26 11.16 18.21
CA ASP A 660 7.08 10.89 17.39
C ASP A 660 7.41 9.95 16.22
N ARG A 661 6.66 8.83 16.15
CA ARG A 661 6.84 7.80 15.13
C ARG A 661 6.64 8.32 13.70
N ASP A 662 5.67 9.18 13.46
CA ASP A 662 5.38 9.67 12.11
C ASP A 662 6.47 10.64 11.63
N VAL A 663 7.03 11.46 12.52
CA VAL A 663 8.21 12.30 12.25
C VAL A 663 9.41 11.44 11.84
N ARG A 664 9.75 10.38 12.61
CA ARG A 664 10.85 9.47 12.24
C ARG A 664 10.64 8.84 10.86
N LEU A 665 9.42 8.42 10.57
CA LEU A 665 9.08 7.76 9.31
C LEU A 665 9.17 8.72 8.10
N LEU A 666 8.64 9.94 8.23
CA LEU A 666 8.71 10.93 7.17
C LEU A 666 10.15 11.45 6.97
N ALA A 667 10.95 11.56 8.03
CA ALA A 667 12.37 11.87 7.94
C ALA A 667 13.14 10.79 7.18
N SER A 668 12.92 9.52 7.55
CA SER A 668 13.47 8.35 6.83
C SER A 668 13.09 8.37 5.33
N GLU A 669 11.82 8.65 5.02
CA GLU A 669 11.34 8.77 3.64
C GLU A 669 11.99 9.94 2.89
N ALA A 670 12.05 11.13 3.51
CA ALA A 670 12.67 12.32 2.93
C ALA A 670 14.18 12.13 2.67
N MET A 671 14.90 11.45 3.57
CA MET A 671 16.30 11.10 3.36
C MET A 671 16.48 10.16 2.17
N SER A 672 15.67 9.11 2.09
CA SER A 672 15.76 8.13 1.00
C SER A 672 15.45 8.73 -0.38
N THR A 673 14.57 9.74 -0.41
CA THR A 673 14.06 10.32 -1.66
C THR A 673 14.83 11.56 -2.11
N GLN A 674 15.15 12.49 -1.20
CA GLN A 674 15.68 13.81 -1.54
C GLN A 674 17.12 14.05 -1.08
N ALA A 675 17.53 13.54 0.07
CA ALA A 675 18.85 13.80 0.65
C ALA A 675 19.56 12.50 1.05
N PRO A 676 19.95 11.66 0.07
CA PRO A 676 20.53 10.35 0.36
C PRO A 676 21.95 10.43 0.95
N GLU A 677 22.60 11.60 0.92
CA GLU A 677 23.84 11.90 1.66
C GLU A 677 23.60 12.00 3.17
N ALA A 678 22.38 12.36 3.61
CA ALA A 678 22.01 12.41 5.02
C ALA A 678 22.10 11.03 5.68
N LEU A 679 21.95 9.96 4.90
CA LEU A 679 22.00 8.58 5.41
C LEU A 679 23.36 8.18 5.97
N ASP A 680 24.45 8.84 5.55
CA ASP A 680 25.77 8.62 6.14
C ASP A 680 25.85 9.14 7.58
N LEU A 681 25.09 10.21 7.90
CA LEU A 681 24.99 10.75 9.26
C LEU A 681 24.23 9.83 10.22
N VAL A 682 23.46 8.87 9.67
CA VAL A 682 22.61 7.96 10.43
C VAL A 682 23.36 6.69 10.86
N LEU A 683 24.51 6.38 10.24
CA LEU A 683 25.29 5.18 10.57
C LEU A 683 25.67 5.06 12.06
N PRO A 684 26.08 6.13 12.76
CA PRO A 684 26.34 6.05 14.20
C PRO A 684 25.09 5.70 15.03
N MET A 685 23.89 6.08 14.55
CA MET A 685 22.62 5.85 15.24
C MET A 685 22.21 4.38 15.26
N LEU A 686 22.77 3.53 14.38
CA LEU A 686 22.59 2.07 14.45
C LEU A 686 23.05 1.49 15.80
N LEU A 687 23.94 2.18 16.51
CA LEU A 687 24.46 1.74 17.80
C LEU A 687 23.60 2.20 18.99
N ALA A 688 22.63 3.11 18.78
CA ALA A 688 21.85 3.73 19.85
C ALA A 688 20.89 2.78 20.60
N ARG A 689 20.61 1.59 20.04
CA ARG A 689 19.85 0.48 20.68
C ARG A 689 18.45 0.84 21.21
N ASP A 690 17.92 1.97 20.77
CA ASP A 690 16.61 2.51 21.11
C ASP A 690 15.74 2.66 19.83
N GLU A 691 14.63 3.38 19.92
CA GLU A 691 13.75 3.65 18.78
C GLU A 691 14.46 4.37 17.61
N THR A 692 15.56 5.08 17.89
CA THR A 692 16.34 5.78 16.87
C THR A 692 17.15 4.79 16.04
N SER A 693 17.64 3.71 16.66
CA SER A 693 18.33 2.63 15.94
C SER A 693 17.39 1.87 15.00
N LEU A 694 16.14 1.65 15.42
CA LEU A 694 15.08 1.08 14.57
C LEU A 694 14.79 1.99 13.37
N ALA A 695 14.63 3.30 13.60
CA ALA A 695 14.40 4.28 12.54
C ALA A 695 15.60 4.39 11.57
N ALA A 696 16.83 4.28 12.09
CA ALA A 696 18.06 4.23 11.32
C ALA A 696 18.13 2.98 10.42
N VAL A 697 17.79 1.81 10.96
CA VAL A 697 17.65 0.57 10.16
C VAL A 697 16.61 0.77 9.06
N GLU A 698 15.43 1.31 9.38
CA GLU A 698 14.40 1.54 8.37
C GLU A 698 14.88 2.50 7.27
N ALA A 699 15.56 3.60 7.62
CA ALA A 699 16.09 4.58 6.67
C ALA A 699 17.17 3.97 5.75
N LEU A 700 18.14 3.25 6.32
CA LEU A 700 19.22 2.65 5.54
C LEU A 700 18.72 1.54 4.62
N VAL A 701 17.77 0.71 5.09
CA VAL A 701 17.17 -0.35 4.27
C VAL A 701 16.29 0.23 3.16
N ARG A 702 15.52 1.30 3.43
CA ARG A 702 14.68 1.98 2.42
C ARG A 702 15.47 2.78 1.39
N SER A 703 16.71 3.14 1.69
CA SER A 703 17.54 4.00 0.81
C SER A 703 17.74 3.49 -0.61
N GLY A 704 17.69 2.17 -0.82
CA GLY A 704 18.01 1.54 -2.10
C GLY A 704 19.49 1.68 -2.51
N ARG A 705 20.37 2.18 -1.65
CA ARG A 705 21.82 2.28 -1.91
C ARG A 705 22.52 0.98 -1.51
N PRO A 706 23.22 0.29 -2.43
CA PRO A 706 23.84 -1.02 -2.15
C PRO A 706 24.83 -0.99 -0.99
N GLU A 707 25.68 0.05 -0.91
CA GLU A 707 26.72 0.18 0.11
C GLU A 707 26.14 0.37 1.52
N LEU A 708 25.13 1.22 1.65
CA LEU A 708 24.46 1.49 2.92
C LEU A 708 23.58 0.32 3.36
N PHE A 709 22.89 -0.33 2.42
CA PHE A 709 22.15 -1.56 2.68
C PHE A 709 23.09 -2.67 3.17
N GLN A 710 24.28 -2.79 2.58
CA GLN A 710 25.27 -3.77 3.01
C GLN A 710 25.74 -3.51 4.44
N ARG A 711 26.00 -2.26 4.83
CA ARG A 711 26.33 -1.90 6.22
C ARG A 711 25.19 -2.20 7.19
N ALA A 712 23.96 -1.85 6.82
CA ALA A 712 22.78 -2.16 7.64
C ALA A 712 22.58 -3.68 7.78
N ARG A 713 22.81 -4.43 6.71
CA ARG A 713 22.76 -5.90 6.71
C ARG A 713 23.83 -6.50 7.62
N GLU A 714 25.09 -6.08 7.52
CA GLU A 714 26.18 -6.56 8.38
C GLU A 714 25.88 -6.31 9.86
N HIS A 715 25.33 -5.13 10.16
CA HIS A 715 24.84 -4.81 11.50
C HIS A 715 23.73 -5.78 11.94
N LEU A 716 22.68 -5.96 11.13
CA LEU A 716 21.55 -6.85 11.44
C LEU A 716 21.96 -8.33 11.59
N GLU A 717 22.83 -8.84 10.72
CA GLU A 717 23.33 -10.22 10.81
C GLU A 717 24.11 -10.43 12.12
N MET A 718 24.95 -9.46 12.50
CA MET A 718 25.66 -9.49 13.78
C MET A 718 24.70 -9.41 14.97
N GLN A 719 23.72 -8.51 14.94
CA GLN A 719 22.71 -8.35 15.98
C GLN A 719 21.86 -9.61 16.18
N LEU A 720 21.29 -10.16 15.11
CA LEU A 720 20.44 -11.36 15.16
C LEU A 720 21.25 -12.59 15.56
N GLY A 721 22.51 -12.68 15.12
CA GLY A 721 23.44 -13.73 15.53
C GLY A 721 23.73 -13.70 17.03
N GLN A 722 24.02 -12.51 17.58
CA GLN A 722 24.21 -12.30 19.02
C GLN A 722 22.91 -12.57 19.79
N GLY A 723 21.77 -12.08 19.31
CA GLY A 723 20.47 -12.33 19.92
C GLY A 723 20.17 -13.82 20.04
N ALA A 724 20.46 -14.61 19.00
CA ALA A 724 20.24 -16.06 19.05
C ALA A 724 21.21 -16.79 20.00
N HIS A 725 22.38 -16.22 20.26
CA HIS A 725 23.29 -16.72 21.29
C HIS A 725 22.78 -16.38 22.69
N LEU A 726 22.38 -15.13 22.93
CA LEU A 726 21.89 -14.68 24.23
C LEU A 726 20.53 -15.30 24.60
N ALA A 727 19.64 -15.55 23.64
CA ALA A 727 18.39 -16.28 23.86
C ALA A 727 18.64 -17.70 24.41
N ARG A 728 19.68 -18.39 23.90
CA ARG A 728 20.10 -19.69 24.44
C ARG A 728 20.64 -19.60 25.86
N LEU A 729 21.38 -18.54 26.18
CA LEU A 729 21.86 -18.30 27.54
C LEU A 729 20.71 -17.95 28.48
N SER A 730 19.75 -17.12 28.06
CA SER A 730 18.55 -16.79 28.82
C SER A 730 17.74 -18.05 29.18
N ALA A 731 17.52 -18.96 28.22
CA ALA A 731 16.85 -20.23 28.48
C ALA A 731 17.58 -21.10 29.51
N ARG A 732 18.93 -21.09 29.52
CA ARG A 732 19.75 -21.77 30.53
C ARG A 732 19.65 -21.12 31.91
N VAL A 733 19.68 -19.79 31.97
CA VAL A 733 19.47 -19.02 33.21
C VAL A 733 18.12 -19.38 33.83
N ALA A 734 17.05 -19.39 33.02
CA ALA A 734 15.71 -19.77 33.46
C ALA A 734 15.66 -21.19 34.04
N GLY A 735 16.39 -22.13 33.43
CA GLY A 735 16.54 -23.49 33.94
C GLY A 735 17.23 -23.55 35.31
N ALA A 736 18.34 -22.80 35.47
CA ALA A 736 19.14 -22.76 36.70
C ALA A 736 18.42 -22.08 37.87
N MET A 737 17.62 -21.05 37.61
CA MET A 737 16.85 -20.32 38.63
C MET A 737 15.91 -21.21 39.46
N ARG A 738 15.51 -22.39 38.94
CA ARG A 738 14.66 -23.34 39.68
C ARG A 738 15.32 -23.95 40.91
N HIS A 739 16.64 -23.81 41.04
CA HIS A 739 17.45 -24.42 42.11
C HIS A 739 18.20 -23.41 42.98
N LEU A 740 17.94 -22.10 42.80
CA LEU A 740 18.58 -21.01 43.53
C LEU A 740 17.58 -20.35 44.49
N ASP A 741 18.05 -19.95 45.67
CA ASP A 741 17.24 -19.26 46.69
C ASP A 741 17.83 -17.87 47.04
N GLY A 742 16.98 -16.94 47.47
CA GLY A 742 17.40 -15.64 48.01
C GLY A 742 18.01 -14.68 46.98
N ASN A 743 19.07 -13.97 47.36
CA ASN A 743 19.69 -12.91 46.55
C ASN A 743 20.36 -13.43 45.27
N GLU A 744 20.86 -14.67 45.26
CA GLU A 744 21.42 -15.28 44.04
C GLU A 744 20.34 -15.49 42.98
N ALA A 745 19.15 -15.96 43.38
CA ALA A 745 18.02 -16.09 42.46
C ALA A 745 17.58 -14.74 41.87
N ALA A 746 17.65 -13.66 42.66
CA ALA A 746 17.32 -12.32 42.20
C ALA A 746 18.37 -11.74 41.22
N GLY A 747 19.66 -12.00 41.44
CA GLY A 747 20.72 -11.65 40.50
C GLY A 747 20.58 -12.39 39.15
N TYR A 748 20.28 -13.68 39.18
CA TYR A 748 20.00 -14.46 37.96
C TYR A 748 18.70 -14.05 37.27
N ALA A 749 17.66 -13.67 38.03
CA ALA A 749 16.42 -13.14 37.46
C ALA A 749 16.67 -11.86 36.65
N LEU A 750 17.50 -10.97 37.19
CA LEU A 750 17.89 -9.75 36.52
C LEU A 750 18.77 -10.02 35.30
N LEU A 751 19.74 -10.93 35.40
CA LEU A 751 20.53 -11.37 34.23
C LEU A 751 19.63 -11.89 33.12
N ARG A 752 18.60 -12.68 33.45
CA ARG A 752 17.60 -13.13 32.48
C ARG A 752 16.88 -11.95 31.82
N ILE A 753 16.46 -10.96 32.60
CA ILE A 753 15.80 -9.75 32.07
C ILE A 753 16.72 -9.00 31.11
N GLY A 754 18.00 -8.81 31.46
CA GLY A 754 18.96 -8.13 30.58
C GLY A 754 19.24 -8.88 29.27
N LEU A 755 19.31 -10.21 29.33
CA LEU A 755 19.44 -11.05 28.13
C LEU A 755 18.19 -10.99 27.25
N ASP A 756 17.00 -11.09 27.86
CA ASP A 756 15.72 -11.04 27.15
C ASP A 756 15.48 -9.67 26.49
N ASP A 757 15.88 -8.57 27.15
CA ASP A 757 15.78 -7.20 26.62
C ASP A 757 16.62 -7.03 25.35
N PHE A 758 17.85 -7.57 25.34
CA PHE A 758 18.70 -7.58 24.15
C PHE A 758 18.07 -8.39 23.00
N VAL A 759 17.55 -9.59 23.33
CA VAL A 759 16.91 -10.48 22.35
C VAL A 759 15.71 -9.79 21.70
N GLN A 760 14.90 -9.11 22.50
CA GLN A 760 13.75 -8.34 22.04
C GLN A 760 14.19 -7.19 21.12
N SER A 761 15.21 -6.41 21.50
CA SER A 761 15.76 -5.32 20.68
C SER A 761 16.29 -5.82 19.32
N ALA A 762 16.96 -6.98 19.31
CA ALA A 762 17.44 -7.61 18.07
C ALA A 762 16.27 -8.07 17.18
N ALA A 763 15.21 -8.65 17.77
CA ALA A 763 14.01 -9.04 17.04
C ALA A 763 13.27 -7.81 16.46
N GLU A 764 13.14 -6.74 17.23
CA GLU A 764 12.52 -5.49 16.78
C GLU A 764 13.30 -4.81 15.65
N SER A 765 14.62 -4.83 15.70
CA SER A 765 15.49 -4.36 14.61
C SER A 765 15.29 -5.19 13.34
N GLY A 766 15.16 -6.51 13.48
CA GLY A 766 14.83 -7.41 12.37
C GLY A 766 13.43 -7.14 11.80
N LEU A 767 12.43 -6.90 12.65
CA LEU A 767 11.08 -6.52 12.23
C LEU A 767 11.06 -5.15 11.55
N ALA A 768 11.81 -4.17 12.04
CA ALA A 768 11.98 -2.87 11.40
C ALA A 768 12.58 -3.02 9.99
N ALA A 769 13.60 -3.85 9.83
CA ALA A 769 14.15 -4.19 8.51
C ALA A 769 13.10 -4.86 7.61
N MET A 770 12.29 -5.79 8.13
CA MET A 770 11.19 -6.41 7.37
C MET A 770 10.13 -5.39 6.93
N ARG A 771 9.70 -4.48 7.82
CA ARG A 771 8.79 -3.37 7.48
C ARG A 771 9.40 -2.47 6.41
N ALA A 772 10.69 -2.21 6.50
CA ALA A 772 11.42 -1.40 5.54
C ALA A 772 11.58 -2.08 4.18
N LEU A 773 11.66 -3.41 4.11
CA LEU A 773 11.74 -4.18 2.87
C LEU A 773 10.38 -4.31 2.16
N HIS A 774 9.29 -4.47 2.92
CA HIS A 774 7.98 -4.86 2.39
C HIS A 774 6.91 -3.76 2.45
N GLY A 775 7.22 -2.59 3.01
CA GLY A 775 6.27 -1.48 3.14
C GLY A 775 5.27 -1.66 4.29
N LYS A 776 4.69 -0.54 4.72
CA LYS A 776 3.88 -0.45 5.96
C LYS A 776 2.60 -1.29 5.91
N ARG A 777 1.97 -1.43 4.74
CA ARG A 777 0.73 -2.21 4.57
C ARG A 777 0.99 -3.70 4.38
N GLY A 778 1.98 -4.05 3.55
CA GLY A 778 2.32 -5.43 3.20
C GLY A 778 2.63 -6.33 4.40
N PHE A 779 3.46 -5.84 5.34
CA PHE A 779 3.93 -6.64 6.49
C PHE A 779 3.08 -6.54 7.77
N ALA A 780 2.18 -5.54 7.87
CA ALA A 780 1.41 -5.29 9.10
C ALA A 780 0.50 -6.45 9.51
N THR A 781 0.05 -7.28 8.58
CA THR A 781 -0.76 -8.47 8.88
C THR A 781 0.08 -9.58 9.50
N VAL A 782 1.31 -9.78 9.00
CA VAL A 782 2.28 -10.72 9.58
C VAL A 782 2.63 -10.30 10.99
N GLU A 783 2.90 -9.02 11.19
CA GLU A 783 3.24 -8.46 12.50
C GLU A 783 2.11 -8.56 13.54
N ARG A 784 0.87 -8.33 13.12
CA ARG A 784 -0.32 -8.61 13.96
C ARG A 784 -0.48 -10.10 14.26
N GLY A 785 -0.16 -10.97 13.32
CA GLY A 785 -0.17 -12.41 13.53
C GLY A 785 0.91 -12.88 14.51
N LEU A 786 2.12 -12.31 14.41
CA LEU A 786 3.25 -12.59 15.31
C LEU A 786 2.95 -12.18 16.76
N SER A 787 2.20 -11.09 16.94
CA SER A 787 1.74 -10.59 18.26
C SER A 787 0.43 -11.24 18.74
N SER A 788 -0.15 -12.17 17.98
CA SER A 788 -1.40 -12.84 18.36
C SER A 788 -1.22 -13.75 19.57
N VAL A 789 -2.18 -13.69 20.51
CA VAL A 789 -2.26 -14.60 21.67
C VAL A 789 -2.53 -16.05 21.22
N HIS A 790 -3.15 -16.24 20.05
CA HIS A 790 -3.47 -17.57 19.52
C HIS A 790 -2.24 -18.22 18.88
N ALA A 791 -1.82 -19.38 19.41
CA ALA A 791 -0.64 -20.11 18.95
C ALA A 791 -0.68 -20.42 17.44
N GLN A 792 -1.86 -20.82 16.92
CA GLN A 792 -2.00 -21.17 15.51
C GLN A 792 -1.80 -19.96 14.57
N THR A 793 -2.39 -18.81 14.90
CA THR A 793 -2.18 -17.56 14.13
C THR A 793 -0.71 -17.13 14.14
N ARG A 794 0.00 -17.37 15.25
CA ARG A 794 1.42 -17.06 15.37
C ARG A 794 2.29 -17.96 14.50
N VAL A 795 1.99 -19.26 14.45
CA VAL A 795 2.68 -20.22 13.56
C VAL A 795 2.45 -19.85 12.09
N GLU A 796 1.21 -19.54 11.70
CA GLU A 796 0.89 -19.08 10.35
C GLU A 796 1.66 -17.78 10.00
N ALA A 797 1.79 -16.86 10.95
CA ALA A 797 2.55 -15.64 10.77
C ALA A 797 4.06 -15.90 10.66
N LEU A 798 4.62 -16.84 11.41
CA LEU A 798 6.03 -17.27 11.30
C LEU A 798 6.31 -17.94 9.96
N GLU A 799 5.43 -18.83 9.49
CA GLU A 799 5.54 -19.42 8.14
C GLU A 799 5.49 -18.32 7.07
N THR A 800 4.58 -17.37 7.24
CA THR A 800 4.46 -16.23 6.31
C THR A 800 5.71 -15.37 6.34
N LEU A 801 6.28 -15.09 7.51
CA LEU A 801 7.54 -14.36 7.68
C LEU A 801 8.70 -15.03 6.92
N LEU A 802 8.82 -16.35 7.05
CA LEU A 802 9.84 -17.16 6.37
C LEU A 802 9.70 -17.15 4.85
N ASN A 803 8.46 -17.03 4.34
CA ASN A 803 8.18 -16.94 2.91
C ASN A 803 8.30 -15.51 2.36
N PHE A 804 8.13 -14.48 3.21
CA PHE A 804 8.17 -13.07 2.83
C PHE A 804 9.60 -12.53 2.73
N GLY A 805 10.43 -12.77 3.75
CA GLY A 805 11.71 -12.09 3.92
C GLY A 805 12.91 -12.81 3.30
N PRO A 806 14.02 -12.10 3.06
CA PRO A 806 15.25 -12.72 2.60
C PRO A 806 15.77 -13.71 3.65
N SER A 807 16.32 -14.84 3.22
CA SER A 807 16.68 -15.97 4.10
C SER A 807 17.66 -15.61 5.22
N TRP A 808 18.56 -14.65 4.98
CA TRP A 808 19.53 -14.16 5.97
C TRP A 808 18.88 -13.40 7.13
N LEU A 809 17.68 -12.83 6.91
CA LEU A 809 16.92 -12.06 7.89
C LEU A 809 15.78 -12.89 8.50
N ALA A 810 14.95 -13.47 7.65
CA ALA A 810 13.72 -14.16 8.06
C ALA A 810 14.00 -15.39 8.93
N GLY A 811 15.02 -16.20 8.59
CA GLY A 811 15.36 -17.40 9.34
C GLY A 811 15.83 -17.12 10.78
N PRO A 812 16.85 -16.27 10.98
CA PRO A 812 17.27 -15.85 12.31
C PRO A 812 16.14 -15.15 13.10
N LEU A 813 15.39 -14.25 12.46
CA LEU A 813 14.29 -13.54 13.10
C LEU A 813 13.16 -14.47 13.55
N ALA A 814 12.75 -15.43 12.72
CA ALA A 814 11.73 -16.42 13.08
C ALA A 814 12.16 -17.23 14.31
N ARG A 815 13.44 -17.61 14.42
CA ARG A 815 13.97 -18.29 15.62
C ARG A 815 13.87 -17.44 16.87
N LEU A 816 14.21 -16.14 16.81
CA LEU A 816 14.08 -15.25 17.96
C LEU A 816 12.63 -15.04 18.40
N LEU A 817 11.70 -14.99 17.44
CA LEU A 817 10.27 -14.77 17.70
C LEU A 817 9.53 -16.04 18.13
N GLU A 818 10.15 -17.21 18.03
CA GLU A 818 9.57 -18.49 18.44
C GLU A 818 10.07 -18.88 19.85
N PRO A 819 9.21 -18.80 20.89
CA PRO A 819 9.62 -19.05 22.28
C PRO A 819 10.11 -20.49 22.53
N GLY A 820 9.67 -21.45 21.72
CA GLY A 820 10.01 -22.87 21.85
C GLY A 820 11.27 -23.31 21.10
N SER A 821 11.93 -22.41 20.36
CA SER A 821 13.13 -22.74 19.57
C SER A 821 14.38 -22.97 20.44
N PHE A 822 14.33 -22.56 21.72
CA PHE A 822 15.42 -22.69 22.68
C PHE A 822 14.96 -23.55 23.87
N ASP A 823 15.09 -24.88 23.74
CA ASP A 823 14.61 -25.86 24.74
C ASP A 823 15.44 -25.83 26.04
N PRO A 824 14.83 -25.56 27.22
CA PRO A 824 15.53 -25.53 28.52
C PRO A 824 15.74 -26.91 29.16
N VAL A 825 15.18 -28.00 28.60
CA VAL A 825 15.06 -29.30 29.29
C VAL A 825 16.39 -30.06 29.44
N LEU A 826 17.45 -29.69 28.71
CA LEU A 826 18.77 -30.34 28.74
C LEU A 826 19.93 -29.39 29.08
N ALA A 827 19.62 -28.18 29.54
CA ALA A 827 20.58 -27.09 29.62
C ALA A 827 21.42 -27.13 30.92
N ARG A 828 22.74 -27.34 30.80
CA ARG A 828 23.68 -27.15 31.91
C ARG A 828 23.57 -25.70 32.46
N PRO A 829 23.73 -25.48 33.79
CA PRO A 829 23.84 -24.14 34.36
C PRO A 829 24.92 -23.31 33.67
N LEU A 830 24.84 -21.98 33.71
CA LEU A 830 25.95 -21.16 33.20
C LEU A 830 27.21 -21.44 34.02
N ALA A 831 28.34 -21.61 33.32
CA ALA A 831 29.64 -21.65 33.97
C ALA A 831 30.05 -20.24 34.40
N GLN A 832 30.82 -20.13 35.48
CA GLN A 832 31.32 -18.83 35.96
C GLN A 832 32.05 -18.05 34.86
N ALA A 833 32.84 -18.73 34.02
CA ALA A 833 33.51 -18.13 32.88
C ALA A 833 32.56 -17.55 31.82
N GLU A 834 31.36 -18.12 31.65
CA GLU A 834 30.33 -17.57 30.75
C GLU A 834 29.73 -16.28 31.33
N ILE A 835 29.51 -16.22 32.66
CA ILE A 835 29.01 -15.02 33.35
C ILE A 835 30.07 -13.92 33.33
N GLU A 836 31.34 -14.24 33.56
CA GLU A 836 32.46 -13.30 33.46
C GLU A 836 32.65 -12.76 32.03
N ALA A 837 32.31 -13.56 31.00
CA ALA A 837 32.31 -13.09 29.62
C ALA A 837 31.15 -12.14 29.35
N LEU A 838 29.95 -12.39 29.91
CA LEU A 838 28.81 -11.48 29.83
C LEU A 838 29.06 -10.17 30.58
N ALA A 839 29.80 -10.19 31.69
CA ALA A 839 30.28 -9.00 32.41
C ALA A 839 31.31 -8.17 31.62
N LYS A 840 31.71 -8.60 30.42
CA LYS A 840 32.54 -7.83 29.48
C LYS A 840 31.82 -7.55 28.16
N HIS A 841 30.52 -7.82 28.09
CA HIS A 841 29.73 -7.63 26.89
C HIS A 841 29.65 -6.12 26.53
N PRO A 842 29.64 -5.75 25.23
CA PRO A 842 29.55 -4.35 24.81
C PRO A 842 28.20 -3.72 25.17
N ASP A 843 27.15 -4.52 25.31
CA ASP A 843 25.85 -4.05 25.75
C ASP A 843 25.85 -3.75 27.26
N ARG A 844 25.40 -2.55 27.61
CA ARG A 844 25.38 -2.03 28.98
C ARG A 844 24.58 -2.92 29.92
N TRP A 845 23.35 -3.29 29.54
CA TRP A 845 22.45 -4.03 30.41
C TRP A 845 22.85 -5.49 30.52
N VAL A 846 23.34 -6.12 29.44
CA VAL A 846 23.93 -7.46 29.55
C VAL A 846 25.12 -7.47 30.51
N ARG A 847 25.98 -6.43 30.45
CA ARG A 847 27.13 -6.28 31.34
C ARG A 847 26.74 -6.07 32.80
N GLU A 848 25.94 -5.03 33.09
CA GLU A 848 25.57 -4.65 34.45
C GLU A 848 24.77 -5.77 35.14
N THR A 849 23.87 -6.45 34.41
CA THR A 849 23.11 -7.56 34.99
C THR A 849 23.94 -8.82 35.22
N ALA A 850 24.97 -9.08 34.40
CA ALA A 850 25.92 -10.17 34.63
C ALA A 850 26.89 -9.89 35.78
N GLU A 851 27.32 -8.63 35.95
CA GLU A 851 28.09 -8.18 37.11
C GLU A 851 27.28 -8.35 38.40
N ALA A 852 26.01 -7.93 38.40
CA ALA A 852 25.09 -8.10 39.52
C ALA A 852 24.85 -9.58 39.88
N ALA A 853 24.77 -10.46 38.87
CA ALA A 853 24.68 -11.91 39.10
C ALA A 853 25.97 -12.50 39.71
N SER A 854 27.13 -11.86 39.52
CA SER A 854 28.43 -12.34 40.01
C SER A 854 28.81 -11.76 41.39
N HIS A 855 28.52 -10.49 41.63
CA HIS A 855 28.98 -9.75 42.82
C HIS A 855 27.86 -9.38 43.80
N GLY A 856 26.59 -9.70 43.46
CA GLY A 856 25.41 -9.33 44.23
C GLY A 856 24.73 -8.06 43.72
N LEU A 857 23.51 -7.84 44.19
CA LEU A 857 22.66 -6.71 43.79
C LEU A 857 23.03 -5.45 44.58
N ASP A 858 23.34 -4.36 43.88
CA ASP A 858 23.37 -3.02 44.48
C ASP A 858 21.94 -2.46 44.68
N GLU A 859 21.83 -1.32 45.39
CA GLU A 859 20.53 -0.70 45.68
C GLU A 859 19.78 -0.29 44.41
N HIS A 860 20.48 0.29 43.42
CA HIS A 860 19.87 0.69 42.15
C HIS A 860 19.26 -0.50 41.41
N MET A 861 19.93 -1.66 41.44
CA MET A 861 19.46 -2.86 40.77
C MET A 861 18.26 -3.49 41.47
N LYS A 862 18.20 -3.42 42.82
CA LYS A 862 16.99 -3.81 43.57
C LYS A 862 15.79 -2.94 43.20
N GLU A 863 16.00 -1.63 43.04
CA GLU A 863 14.96 -0.69 42.62
C GLU A 863 14.43 -1.04 41.22
N LEU A 864 15.32 -1.32 40.25
CA LEU A 864 14.92 -1.73 38.89
C LEU A 864 14.15 -3.05 38.86
N ILE A 865 14.55 -4.05 39.67
CA ILE A 865 13.81 -5.32 39.80
C ILE A 865 12.40 -5.06 40.34
N ALA A 866 12.29 -4.25 41.41
CA ALA A 866 11.00 -3.90 41.99
C ALA A 866 10.10 -3.19 40.97
N LEU A 867 10.64 -2.25 40.20
CA LEU A 867 9.89 -1.55 39.15
C LEU A 867 9.43 -2.51 38.03
N LYS A 868 10.30 -3.40 37.54
CA LYS A 868 9.95 -4.38 36.49
C LYS A 868 8.81 -5.33 36.91
N GLN A 869 8.72 -5.64 38.20
CA GLN A 869 7.66 -6.48 38.78
C GLN A 869 6.30 -5.77 38.87
N VAL A 870 6.29 -4.42 38.87
CA VAL A 870 5.04 -3.66 38.89
C VAL A 870 4.35 -3.81 37.53
N PRO A 871 3.06 -4.24 37.48
CA PRO A 871 2.34 -4.45 36.22
C PRO A 871 2.34 -3.24 35.28
N LEU A 872 2.38 -2.02 35.84
CA LEU A 872 2.44 -0.77 35.08
C LEU A 872 3.70 -0.63 34.23
N PHE A 873 4.83 -1.20 34.69
CA PHE A 873 6.14 -1.01 34.06
C PHE A 873 6.74 -2.31 33.49
N THR A 874 6.02 -3.44 33.57
CA THR A 874 6.53 -4.74 33.11
C THR A 874 6.89 -4.74 31.61
N ALA A 875 6.16 -3.97 30.79
CA ALA A 875 6.40 -3.85 29.34
C ALA A 875 7.62 -2.99 28.97
N LEU A 876 8.15 -2.18 29.89
CA LEU A 876 9.26 -1.26 29.62
C LEU A 876 10.61 -1.98 29.58
N THR A 877 11.50 -1.60 28.66
CA THR A 877 12.89 -2.07 28.62
C THR A 877 13.67 -1.62 29.84
N LEU A 878 14.86 -2.19 30.09
CA LEU A 878 15.67 -1.76 31.23
C LEU A 878 16.11 -0.29 31.10
N GLU A 879 16.37 0.18 29.88
CA GLU A 879 16.73 1.60 29.62
C GLU A 879 15.54 2.55 29.87
N GLN A 880 14.34 2.15 29.46
CA GLN A 880 13.11 2.90 29.75
C GLN A 880 12.83 2.91 31.27
N LEU A 881 13.00 1.78 31.95
CA LEU A 881 12.85 1.68 33.40
C LEU A 881 13.85 2.53 34.16
N ALA A 882 15.11 2.55 33.75
CA ALA A 882 16.12 3.42 34.35
C ALA A 882 15.78 4.91 34.14
N SER A 883 15.13 5.26 33.03
CA SER A 883 14.62 6.60 32.78
C SER A 883 13.44 6.96 33.69
N VAL A 884 12.52 6.03 33.91
CA VAL A 884 11.44 6.17 34.90
C VAL A 884 12.02 6.30 36.31
N ASP A 885 12.97 5.44 36.68
CA ASP A 885 13.60 5.44 38.00
C ASP A 885 14.24 6.80 38.32
N ARG A 886 14.92 7.43 37.35
CA ARG A 886 15.49 8.79 37.48
C ARG A 886 14.44 9.88 37.77
N LEU A 887 13.18 9.65 37.44
CA LEU A 887 12.06 10.57 37.72
C LEU A 887 11.38 10.29 39.06
N MET A 888 11.76 9.21 39.74
CA MET A 888 11.23 8.80 41.03
C MET A 888 12.13 9.25 42.19
N VAL A 889 11.55 9.39 43.37
CA VAL A 889 12.27 9.73 44.60
C VAL A 889 12.13 8.61 45.61
N SER A 890 13.24 8.21 46.23
CA SER A 890 13.23 7.17 47.28
C SER A 890 12.77 7.76 48.62
N ARG A 891 11.83 7.10 49.30
CA ARG A 891 11.36 7.44 50.66
C ARG A 891 11.42 6.22 51.56
N HIS A 892 11.77 6.45 52.82
CA HIS A 892 11.89 5.42 53.85
C HIS A 892 10.83 5.67 54.92
N TYR A 893 10.16 4.61 55.35
CA TYR A 893 9.13 4.64 56.38
C TYR A 893 9.47 3.63 57.46
N ALA A 894 9.47 4.05 58.72
CA ALA A 894 9.68 3.14 59.85
C ALA A 894 8.44 2.25 60.05
N LYS A 895 8.62 1.08 60.66
CA LYS A 895 7.49 0.22 61.05
C LYS A 895 6.44 1.01 61.86
N GLY A 896 5.19 0.96 61.40
CA GLY A 896 4.04 1.64 62.01
C GLY A 896 3.78 3.05 61.46
N GLU A 897 4.67 3.60 60.65
CA GLU A 897 4.52 4.93 60.07
C GLU A 897 3.42 4.96 58.99
N THR A 898 2.64 6.05 58.96
CA THR A 898 1.54 6.23 58.00
C THR A 898 2.05 6.93 56.75
N LEU A 899 1.80 6.36 55.57
CA LEU A 899 2.19 6.96 54.29
C LEU A 899 1.21 8.07 53.89
N PHE A 900 -0.09 7.77 53.97
CA PHE A 900 -1.18 8.70 53.72
C PHE A 900 -2.46 8.18 54.36
N ARG A 901 -3.41 9.09 54.60
CA ARG A 901 -4.74 8.77 55.11
C ARG A 901 -5.79 8.88 54.01
N ARG A 902 -6.89 8.15 54.18
CA ARG A 902 -8.08 8.32 53.36
C ARG A 902 -8.52 9.78 53.35
N GLY A 903 -8.84 10.32 52.18
CA GLY A 903 -9.27 11.71 52.01
C GLY A 903 -8.13 12.71 51.80
N ASP A 904 -6.86 12.30 51.98
CA ASP A 904 -5.73 13.14 51.60
C ASP A 904 -5.74 13.39 50.09
N VAL A 905 -5.33 14.59 49.66
CA VAL A 905 -5.16 14.90 48.24
C VAL A 905 -4.04 14.02 47.69
N GLY A 906 -4.39 13.10 46.79
CA GLY A 906 -3.47 12.12 46.23
C GLY A 906 -2.91 12.57 44.88
N GLY A 907 -1.58 12.60 44.75
CA GLY A 907 -0.88 12.92 43.49
C GLY A 907 0.40 12.11 43.27
N GLU A 908 0.62 11.08 44.09
CA GLU A 908 1.83 10.26 44.09
C GLU A 908 1.48 8.77 43.97
N LEU A 909 2.24 8.05 43.15
CA LEU A 909 2.29 6.60 43.06
C LEU A 909 3.48 6.11 43.89
N TYR A 910 3.28 5.07 44.72
CA TYR A 910 4.35 4.44 45.50
C TYR A 910 4.61 3.04 44.97
N VAL A 911 5.88 2.70 44.73
CA VAL A 911 6.34 1.35 44.41
C VAL A 911 7.16 0.84 45.58
N VAL A 912 6.79 -0.31 46.13
CA VAL A 912 7.50 -0.92 47.26
C VAL A 912 8.75 -1.61 46.75
N VAL A 913 9.93 -1.20 47.23
CA VAL A 913 11.22 -1.83 46.92
C VAL A 913 11.53 -2.90 47.96
N GLU A 914 11.35 -2.55 49.24
CA GLU A 914 11.58 -3.44 50.38
C GLU A 914 10.58 -3.13 51.50
N GLY A 915 10.19 -4.13 52.29
CA GLY A 915 9.22 -3.99 53.39
C GLY A 915 7.79 -4.44 53.02
N GLU A 916 6.82 -4.05 53.85
CA GLU A 916 5.41 -4.43 53.70
C GLU A 916 4.50 -3.26 54.10
N ILE A 917 3.51 -2.93 53.27
CA ILE A 917 2.52 -1.86 53.51
C ILE A 917 1.12 -2.46 53.62
N ARG A 918 0.37 -2.05 54.63
CA ARG A 918 -1.04 -2.38 54.83
C ARG A 918 -1.93 -1.24 54.37
N VAL A 919 -2.82 -1.51 53.41
CA VAL A 919 -3.89 -0.60 53.01
C VAL A 919 -5.17 -0.99 53.76
N HIS A 920 -5.79 -0.04 54.45
CA HIS A 920 -6.94 -0.26 55.33
C HIS A 920 -7.98 0.85 55.22
N LEU A 921 -9.23 0.48 55.50
CA LEU A 921 -10.36 1.38 55.65
C LEU A 921 -10.87 1.32 57.08
N ASP A 922 -11.24 2.47 57.61
CA ASP A 922 -11.98 2.53 58.86
C ASP A 922 -13.48 2.47 58.55
N HIS A 923 -14.15 1.41 59.00
CA HIS A 923 -15.58 1.20 58.80
C HIS A 923 -16.26 0.93 60.14
N ALA A 924 -17.15 1.84 60.57
CA ALA A 924 -17.86 1.76 61.85
C ALA A 924 -16.96 1.58 63.10
N GLY A 925 -15.75 2.16 63.07
CA GLY A 925 -14.78 2.08 64.17
C GLY A 925 -13.95 0.80 64.20
N GLN A 926 -14.02 -0.03 63.15
CA GLN A 926 -13.11 -1.15 62.93
C GLN A 926 -12.26 -0.94 61.68
N GLU A 927 -10.94 -1.11 61.85
CA GLU A 927 -10.01 -1.11 60.72
C GLU A 927 -10.10 -2.42 59.92
N VAL A 928 -10.62 -2.33 58.70
CA VAL A 928 -10.66 -3.44 57.75
C VAL A 928 -9.44 -3.34 56.84
N THR A 929 -8.58 -4.37 56.85
CA THR A 929 -7.46 -4.46 55.90
C THR A 929 -7.96 -4.88 54.54
N LEU A 930 -7.71 -4.06 53.52
CA LEU A 930 -8.10 -4.35 52.14
C LEU A 930 -7.06 -5.21 51.43
N VAL A 931 -5.79 -4.84 51.56
CA VAL A 931 -4.68 -5.52 50.88
C VAL A 931 -3.36 -5.23 51.60
N ARG A 932 -2.40 -6.15 51.46
CA ARG A 932 -1.01 -5.99 51.88
C ARG A 932 -0.12 -5.97 50.64
N HIS A 933 0.69 -4.93 50.53
CA HIS A 933 1.63 -4.70 49.45
C HIS A 933 3.04 -5.05 49.92
N ARG A 934 3.76 -5.83 49.12
CA ARG A 934 5.16 -6.22 49.35
C ARG A 934 6.06 -5.66 48.23
N ALA A 935 7.36 -5.87 48.34
CA ALA A 935 8.33 -5.59 47.28
C ALA A 935 7.79 -6.00 45.88
N GLY A 936 7.95 -5.11 44.89
CA GLY A 936 7.46 -5.32 43.53
C GLY A 936 5.98 -4.96 43.29
N THR A 937 5.29 -4.41 44.30
CA THR A 937 3.91 -3.94 44.15
C THR A 937 3.80 -2.43 44.22
N ALA A 938 2.77 -1.87 43.59
CA ALA A 938 2.49 -0.45 43.59
C ALA A 938 1.15 -0.13 44.27
N LEU A 939 1.06 1.07 44.87
CA LEU A 939 -0.13 1.60 45.51
C LEU A 939 -0.30 3.11 45.26
N GLY A 940 -1.54 3.57 45.34
CA GLY A 940 -1.88 4.98 45.14
C GLY A 940 -2.10 5.36 43.68
N GLU A 941 -2.15 4.37 42.79
CA GLU A 941 -2.33 4.50 41.35
C GLU A 941 -3.62 5.26 40.99
N MET A 942 -4.73 4.98 41.68
CA MET A 942 -6.06 5.52 41.33
C MET A 942 -6.08 7.06 41.33
N SER A 943 -5.66 7.66 42.45
CA SER A 943 -5.66 9.12 42.62
C SER A 943 -4.74 9.84 41.65
N VAL A 944 -3.77 9.17 41.03
CA VAL A 944 -2.88 9.80 40.05
C VAL A 944 -3.60 10.01 38.71
N PHE A 945 -4.60 9.18 38.38
CA PHE A 945 -5.32 9.24 37.10
C PHE A 945 -6.65 9.98 37.15
N ASP A 946 -7.40 9.92 38.26
CA ASP A 946 -8.78 10.45 38.35
C ASP A 946 -8.92 11.77 39.13
N ASP A 947 -7.82 12.24 39.71
CA ASP A 947 -7.76 13.44 40.55
C ASP A 947 -8.66 13.41 41.80
N GLN A 948 -9.02 12.21 42.26
CA GLN A 948 -9.81 12.03 43.47
C GLN A 948 -8.92 11.88 44.73
N PRO A 949 -9.43 12.23 45.92
CA PRO A 949 -8.75 11.97 47.19
C PRO A 949 -8.43 10.49 47.40
N ARG A 950 -7.43 10.19 48.25
CA ARG A 950 -7.04 8.81 48.58
C ARG A 950 -8.26 8.00 49.06
N SER A 951 -8.49 6.85 48.43
CA SER A 951 -9.65 5.98 48.69
C SER A 951 -9.54 5.20 50.01
N ALA A 952 -8.32 4.98 50.52
CA ALA A 952 -8.01 4.25 51.75
C ALA A 952 -6.74 4.80 52.43
N SER A 953 -6.48 4.39 53.66
CA SER A 953 -5.26 4.74 54.41
C SER A 953 -4.17 3.68 54.19
N ALA A 954 -2.89 4.09 54.20
CA ALA A 954 -1.74 3.19 54.02
C ALA A 954 -0.72 3.34 55.16
N GLN A 955 -0.26 2.21 55.72
CA GLN A 955 0.68 2.16 56.84
C GLN A 955 1.77 1.10 56.63
N ALA A 956 3.01 1.44 56.98
CA ALA A 956 4.13 0.49 56.93
C ALA A 956 4.03 -0.54 58.07
N MET A 957 4.16 -1.82 57.75
CA MET A 957 4.11 -2.95 58.70
C MET A 957 5.51 -3.44 59.13
N ALA A 958 6.53 -3.03 58.38
CA ALA A 958 7.95 -3.19 58.64
C ALA A 958 8.69 -1.91 58.19
N ASP A 959 9.99 -1.81 58.46
CA ASP A 959 10.79 -0.75 57.83
C ASP A 959 10.71 -0.93 56.32
N THR A 960 10.25 0.10 55.63
CA THR A 960 9.82 0.01 54.23
C THR A 960 10.46 1.11 53.40
N THR A 961 11.07 0.72 52.28
CA THR A 961 11.61 1.63 51.28
C THR A 961 10.70 1.63 50.06
N VAL A 962 10.33 2.82 49.59
CA VAL A 962 9.45 3.00 48.43
C VAL A 962 10.03 4.00 47.44
N ARG A 963 9.79 3.77 46.14
CA ARG A 963 9.98 4.77 45.08
C ARG A 963 8.68 5.53 44.85
N VAL A 964 8.77 6.85 44.83
CA VAL A 964 7.62 7.76 44.69
C VAL A 964 7.65 8.43 43.33
N LEU A 965 6.58 8.28 42.54
CA LEU A 965 6.40 8.95 41.26
C LEU A 965 5.24 9.95 41.35
N ARG A 966 5.51 11.21 41.04
CA ARG A 966 4.49 12.27 41.03
C ARG A 966 3.67 12.24 39.74
N ARG A 967 2.43 12.75 39.80
CA ARG A 967 1.52 12.81 38.65
C ARG A 967 2.12 13.49 37.42
N ASP A 968 2.73 14.66 37.59
CA ASP A 968 3.32 15.43 36.47
C ASP A 968 4.38 14.61 35.72
N ARG A 969 5.13 13.79 36.44
CA ARG A 969 6.13 12.89 35.87
C ARG A 969 5.52 11.64 35.25
N LEU A 970 4.48 11.06 35.87
CA LEU A 970 3.75 9.95 35.26
C LEU A 970 3.08 10.37 33.93
N GLN A 971 2.52 11.57 33.85
CA GLN A 971 1.94 12.11 32.61
C GLN A 971 3.00 12.29 31.52
N ALA A 972 4.21 12.76 31.87
CA ALA A 972 5.33 12.82 30.94
C ALA A 972 5.72 11.42 30.43
N ILE A 973 5.83 10.44 31.33
CA ILE A 973 6.14 9.04 30.96
C ILE A 973 5.06 8.46 30.04
N VAL A 974 3.78 8.69 30.31
CA VAL A 974 2.68 8.20 29.46
C VAL A 974 2.71 8.85 28.08
N HIS A 975 3.09 10.13 27.99
CA HIS A 975 3.20 10.84 26.72
C HIS A 975 4.38 10.31 25.89
N GLU A 976 5.50 9.98 26.53
CA GLU A 976 6.69 9.41 25.87
C GLU A 976 6.53 7.90 25.58
N HIS A 977 5.82 7.16 26.42
CA HIS A 977 5.63 5.71 26.36
C HIS A 977 4.14 5.33 26.53
N PRO A 978 3.31 5.47 25.49
CA PRO A 978 1.86 5.19 25.55
C PRO A 978 1.51 3.75 25.96
N GLU A 979 2.42 2.79 25.73
CA GLU A 979 2.31 1.40 26.17
C GLU A 979 2.06 1.24 27.67
N VAL A 980 2.59 2.16 28.49
CA VAL A 980 2.36 2.20 29.94
C VAL A 980 0.87 2.39 30.26
N MET A 981 0.17 3.24 29.50
CA MET A 981 -1.26 3.47 29.66
C MET A 981 -2.08 2.21 29.32
N LEU A 982 -1.67 1.47 28.29
CA LEU A 982 -2.35 0.22 27.92
C LEU A 982 -2.23 -0.84 29.01
N GLU A 983 -1.04 -1.00 29.62
CA GLU A 983 -0.86 -1.90 30.76
C GLU A 983 -1.66 -1.46 31.99
N PHE A 984 -1.77 -0.15 32.22
CA PHE A 984 -2.66 0.37 33.27
C PHE A 984 -4.14 -0.01 33.03
N ILE A 985 -4.65 0.20 31.81
CA ILE A 985 -6.04 -0.13 31.44
C ILE A 985 -6.29 -1.64 31.57
N LYS A 986 -5.33 -2.49 31.15
CA LYS A 986 -5.41 -3.94 31.33
C LYS A 986 -5.50 -4.31 32.80
N ASN A 987 -4.66 -3.71 33.65
CA ASN A 987 -4.67 -3.97 35.09
C ASN A 987 -6.00 -3.55 35.72
N LEU A 988 -6.53 -2.37 35.37
CA LEU A 988 -7.83 -1.90 35.86
C LEU A 988 -8.97 -2.85 35.44
N SER A 989 -8.95 -3.30 34.18
CA SER A 989 -9.94 -4.25 33.64
C SER A 989 -9.89 -5.61 34.35
N GLN A 990 -8.68 -6.09 34.69
CA GLN A 990 -8.51 -7.32 35.46
C GLN A 990 -9.03 -7.17 36.91
N ARG A 991 -8.78 -6.02 37.54
CA ARG A 991 -9.29 -5.73 38.89
C ARG A 991 -10.81 -5.63 38.93
N LEU A 992 -11.43 -4.99 37.94
CA LEU A 992 -12.89 -4.93 37.79
C LEU A 992 -13.49 -6.34 37.70
N ARG A 993 -12.95 -7.20 36.82
CA ARG A 993 -13.39 -8.61 36.73
C ARG A 993 -13.24 -9.37 38.05
N ALA A 994 -12.12 -9.20 38.74
CA ALA A 994 -11.90 -9.84 40.03
C ALA A 994 -12.85 -9.30 41.14
N MET A 995 -13.26 -8.03 41.05
CA MET A 995 -14.30 -7.46 41.91
C MET A 995 -15.68 -8.03 41.58
N ASP A 996 -16.04 -8.14 40.30
CA ASP A 996 -17.31 -8.72 39.85
C ASP A 996 -17.43 -10.18 40.30
N GLU A 997 -16.38 -10.99 40.15
CA GLU A 997 -16.32 -12.38 40.65
C GLU A 997 -16.46 -12.46 42.19
N LYS A 998 -15.85 -11.52 42.92
CA LYS A 998 -15.99 -11.43 44.38
C LYS A 998 -17.40 -11.02 44.80
N LEU A 999 -18.04 -10.12 44.05
CA LEU A 999 -19.42 -9.72 44.30
C LEU A 999 -20.35 -10.91 44.05
N GLU A 1000 -20.24 -11.60 42.91
CA GLU A 1000 -21.03 -12.80 42.58
C GLU A 1000 -20.90 -13.90 43.65
N SER A 1001 -19.67 -14.21 44.07
CA SER A 1001 -19.41 -15.19 45.12
C SER A 1001 -19.90 -14.76 46.52
N SER A 1002 -19.95 -13.46 46.81
CA SER A 1002 -20.53 -12.93 48.05
C SER A 1002 -22.06 -12.98 48.08
N THR A 1003 -22.73 -12.79 46.93
CA THR A 1003 -24.19 -12.93 46.80
C THR A 1003 -24.69 -14.37 46.97
N LEU A 1004 -23.86 -15.37 46.67
CA LEU A 1004 -24.19 -16.78 46.85
C LEU A 1004 -24.05 -17.27 48.31
N ALA A 1005 -23.52 -16.44 49.22
CA ALA A 1005 -23.19 -16.82 50.60
C ALA A 1005 -24.14 -16.26 51.68
N SER A 1006 -25.35 -15.80 51.33
CA SER A 1006 -26.39 -15.45 52.32
C SER A 1006 -27.42 -16.58 52.50
N PRO A 1007 -27.64 -17.13 53.71
CA PRO A 1007 -28.68 -18.12 53.95
C PRO A 1007 -30.02 -17.49 54.37
N SER A 1008 -31.10 -18.01 53.76
CA SER A 1008 -32.51 -18.05 54.19
C SER A 1008 -33.36 -16.75 54.21
N GLY A 1009 -34.35 -16.73 53.32
CA GLY A 1009 -35.62 -16.03 53.46
C GLY A 1009 -36.67 -16.73 52.58
N GLY A 1010 -37.69 -17.33 53.20
CA GLY A 1010 -38.62 -18.31 52.62
C GLY A 1010 -39.59 -17.80 51.52
N PRO A 1011 -40.43 -18.70 50.98
CA PRO A 1011 -41.19 -18.49 49.75
C PRO A 1011 -42.43 -17.62 49.95
N ILE A 1012 -42.71 -16.71 49.01
CA ILE A 1012 -43.98 -15.98 48.89
C ILE A 1012 -44.59 -16.28 47.51
N PRO A 1013 -45.92 -16.52 47.41
CA PRO A 1013 -46.52 -17.34 46.37
C PRO A 1013 -46.92 -16.58 45.11
N ALA A 1014 -47.13 -17.35 44.05
CA ALA A 1014 -47.63 -16.93 42.75
C ALA A 1014 -49.07 -16.38 42.81
N SER A 1015 -49.27 -15.21 42.18
CA SER A 1015 -50.52 -14.76 41.54
C SER A 1015 -50.11 -13.64 40.57
N GLY A 1016 -50.54 -13.52 39.31
CA GLY A 1016 -51.48 -14.23 38.45
C GLY A 1016 -51.81 -13.26 37.30
N ARG A 1017 -52.06 -13.82 36.10
CA ARG A 1017 -52.56 -13.19 34.86
C ARG A 1017 -51.50 -12.46 34.01
N THR A 1018 -51.36 -12.63 32.71
CA THR A 1018 -52.12 -13.37 31.67
C THR A 1018 -51.24 -13.34 30.40
N SER A 1019 -51.03 -14.49 29.76
CA SER A 1019 -50.75 -14.55 28.30
C SER A 1019 -52.07 -14.35 27.54
N PRO A 1020 -52.04 -13.93 26.26
CA PRO A 1020 -51.98 -14.90 25.15
C PRO A 1020 -50.91 -14.48 24.11
N SER A 1021 -50.00 -15.34 23.65
CA SER A 1021 -50.13 -16.52 22.76
C SER A 1021 -49.96 -16.21 21.27
N MET A 1022 -48.98 -16.91 20.67
CA MET A 1022 -48.98 -17.49 19.32
C MET A 1022 -48.78 -16.53 18.12
N GLU A 1023 -48.03 -16.84 17.06
CA GLU A 1023 -47.40 -18.11 16.65
C GLU A 1023 -46.32 -17.90 15.57
N LYS A 1024 -45.23 -18.66 15.74
CA LYS A 1024 -44.46 -19.51 14.81
C LYS A 1024 -44.21 -19.15 13.33
N SER A 1025 -42.93 -19.43 13.00
CA SER A 1025 -42.40 -20.08 11.78
C SER A 1025 -42.31 -19.20 10.54
N SER A 1026 -41.27 -19.25 9.72
CA SER A 1026 -40.31 -20.33 9.43
C SER A 1026 -39.06 -19.74 8.77
N THR A 1027 -37.90 -20.36 9.00
CA THR A 1027 -36.72 -20.37 8.11
C THR A 1027 -37.10 -20.82 6.68
N PRO A 1028 -36.29 -20.55 5.64
CA PRO A 1028 -34.82 -20.52 5.59
C PRO A 1028 -34.16 -19.15 5.74
#